data_AF-B3T505-F1
#
_entry.id   AF-B3T505-F1
#
_cell.length_a   1.000
_cell.length_b   1.000
_cell.length_c   1.000
_cell.angle_alpha   90.00
_cell.angle_beta   90.00
_cell.angle_gamma   90.00
#
_symmetry.space_group_name_H-M   'P 1'
#
loop_
_entity.id
_entity.type
_entity.pdbx_description
1 polymer ?
#
loop_
_entity_poly.entity_id
_entity_poly.type
_entity_poly.pdbx_seq_one_letter_code
_entity_poly.pdbx_strand_id
1 'polypeptide(L)'
;MKLNSFVGTYMSIFYIVVFVTTIASFSLSQVYAEPIIYDDDYMVEKFATGLQYPTTMYFVGDDILVLEKNTGKVIRISDNGVLYNEPALDVPVIQDNEAGLLGIVYLSNHVYLSFTESLSGFDKHDRENARNAVYQYDWNGEKLTNPILIKELPGHLSSIHHGGVITTGLNNEIYFVIGDQEQRTTFQNIPIDATYETGSIFKIDTESKNSVELFAVGIRNSFGLAVDPVTGYLWDTENGIDKFDEINLVKPGFNSGWISIMGPSYRVDADLSTLNPKPFENFVYSDPEFSWHVTVAPTAIAFPDKDSFERYSDWLFVGDYNNGRIYNFQLNSDRTGFVFYNQKLSDLVLDDNDEVDEILFAKGFQGVTDIKFHDGAMYVVVIGDGSIYKISPKNILPPLKQYQNNVAHKKIVCKTELMPIMSKSGYIYCVYPKTAITLNNVLNWSVDHPEIPKIELRFQDLSGLNFEYINLSNSDFRWSNFDTAKISNVDFTRANLSYTDLSGRDMTGTILTGAIISYTNFTGVDLSGKDLTGTILTGVDLSNVDLSGTILTGADLSHTNLTGVDLSGKDLTGTILTGVDLSNVDLSGTILTGADLSHTNLTGVDLSGKDLTQTILTGADLSHTNLTGVYLSGTILTGADLSHTNLTGVDLSGKDLTGTRLAGVDLSGKDLTETILTGADLLNVDLTGTILTRADLSHTNLTGVDLSDNDLTQTILRRADLSHTNFAGVDLIGVDLTGARLVGVDLSGKDLTQTILINANLENATLKNAKLLNANLDSANLTNADLRNTLLVDTNLSNAILTGSDLTNAVLTRAILTGADLENAILTNAILTCVGHPICIS
;
A
#
# COMPACT_ATOMS: atom_id res chain seq x y z
N MET A 1 10.96 47.85 73.70
CA MET A 1 11.65 47.66 72.41
C MET A 1 10.69 46.92 71.51
N LYS A 2 10.33 47.54 70.39
CA LYS A 2 9.00 47.53 69.74
C LYS A 2 8.96 46.55 68.55
N LEU A 3 7.93 45.70 68.37
CA LEU A 3 6.51 45.91 67.99
C LEU A 3 6.27 45.90 66.45
N ASN A 4 5.46 44.93 66.01
CA ASN A 4 4.42 44.97 64.95
C ASN A 4 4.71 45.11 63.43
N SER A 5 3.80 44.42 62.70
CA SER A 5 3.20 44.65 61.37
C SER A 5 3.94 44.09 60.14
N PHE A 6 3.38 43.29 59.21
CA PHE A 6 2.11 43.18 58.43
C PHE A 6 2.38 43.54 56.93
N VAL A 7 1.82 42.70 56.02
CA VAL A 7 1.62 42.87 54.55
C VAL A 7 2.87 42.64 53.65
N GLY A 8 2.87 41.82 52.58
CA GLY A 8 1.80 41.08 51.90
C GLY A 8 2.32 40.11 50.80
N THR A 9 1.46 39.15 50.45
CA THR A 9 1.15 38.53 49.13
C THR A 9 2.22 38.56 48.01
N TYR A 10 2.58 37.45 47.33
CA TYR A 10 1.72 36.50 46.60
C TYR A 10 2.34 35.09 46.47
N MET A 11 1.47 34.07 46.51
CA MET A 11 1.72 32.65 46.25
C MET A 11 2.15 32.35 44.81
N SER A 12 3.02 31.34 44.64
CA SER A 12 2.80 30.23 43.70
C SER A 12 3.56 29.01 44.19
N ILE A 13 2.84 27.90 44.29
CA ILE A 13 3.17 26.68 45.04
C ILE A 13 4.11 25.78 44.22
N PHE A 14 5.29 25.47 44.77
CA PHE A 14 6.09 24.29 44.38
C PHE A 14 5.81 23.18 45.39
N TYR A 15 5.22 22.05 44.96
CA TYR A 15 5.23 20.83 45.74
C TYR A 15 6.48 20.02 45.40
N ILE A 16 7.50 20.16 46.25
CA ILE A 16 8.55 19.15 46.41
C ILE A 16 8.04 18.17 47.47
N VAL A 17 7.88 16.90 47.11
CA VAL A 17 7.69 15.83 48.08
C VAL A 17 8.78 14.79 47.87
N VAL A 18 9.80 14.88 48.72
CA VAL A 18 10.68 13.76 49.06
C VAL A 18 9.89 12.82 49.94
N PHE A 19 9.82 11.53 49.59
CA PHE A 19 9.41 10.48 50.50
C PHE A 19 10.43 9.34 50.46
N VAL A 20 11.16 9.19 51.57
CA VAL A 20 11.89 7.98 51.93
C VAL A 20 10.94 7.12 52.74
N THR A 21 10.62 5.91 52.28
CA THR A 21 10.10 4.82 53.13
C THR A 21 10.48 3.46 52.57
N THR A 22 11.29 2.73 53.32
CA THR A 22 11.42 1.26 53.31
C THR A 22 10.09 0.61 53.71
N ILE A 23 9.39 -0.12 52.82
CA ILE A 23 8.35 -1.09 53.18
C ILE A 23 8.32 -2.24 52.16
N ALA A 24 8.49 -3.46 52.69
CA ALA A 24 8.02 -4.77 52.25
C ALA A 24 7.91 -5.10 50.74
N SER A 25 8.67 -6.13 50.36
CA SER A 25 8.43 -6.99 49.21
C SER A 25 6.97 -7.48 49.19
N PHE A 26 6.15 -6.81 48.40
CA PHE A 26 4.99 -7.38 47.77
C PHE A 26 5.31 -7.43 46.27
N SER A 27 5.63 -8.62 45.77
CA SER A 27 5.55 -8.88 44.34
C SER A 27 4.08 -8.80 43.95
N LEU A 28 3.62 -7.60 43.62
CA LEU A 28 2.52 -7.46 42.68
C LEU A 28 3.09 -7.94 41.35
N SER A 29 3.02 -9.25 41.10
CA SER A 29 3.07 -9.74 39.73
C SER A 29 1.88 -9.10 39.04
N GLN A 30 2.12 -7.98 38.34
CA GLN A 30 1.23 -7.60 37.26
C GLN A 30 1.14 -8.84 36.38
N VAL A 31 -0.03 -9.47 36.37
CA VAL A 31 -0.33 -10.53 35.42
C VAL A 31 -0.44 -9.82 34.08
N TYR A 32 0.70 -9.62 33.42
CA TYR A 32 0.72 -9.23 32.03
C TYR A 32 0.04 -10.35 31.25
N ALA A 33 -0.86 -9.98 30.34
CA ALA A 33 -1.46 -10.96 29.45
C ALA A 33 -0.34 -11.63 28.64
N GLU A 34 -0.46 -12.93 28.41
CA GLU A 34 0.45 -13.62 27.51
C GLU A 34 0.40 -12.96 26.13
N PRO A 35 1.53 -12.92 25.39
CA PRO A 35 1.53 -12.41 24.03
C PRO A 35 0.47 -13.10 23.17
N ILE A 36 -0.16 -12.33 22.30
CA ILE A 36 -1.21 -12.80 21.39
C ILE A 36 -0.61 -12.86 19.99
N ILE A 37 -0.74 -14.01 19.36
CA ILE A 37 -0.45 -14.20 17.93
C ILE A 37 -1.78 -14.15 17.19
N TYR A 38 -1.88 -13.29 16.16
CA TYR A 38 -3.11 -13.13 15.38
C TYR A 38 -3.27 -14.19 14.29
N ASP A 39 -2.17 -14.85 13.92
CA ASP A 39 -2.25 -16.03 13.08
C ASP A 39 -2.58 -17.28 13.91
N ASP A 40 -3.79 -17.80 13.72
CA ASP A 40 -4.31 -18.94 14.45
C ASP A 40 -3.57 -20.26 14.18
N ASP A 41 -2.67 -20.32 13.21
CA ASP A 41 -1.83 -21.50 12.97
C ASP A 41 -0.58 -21.53 13.86
N TYR A 42 -0.28 -20.46 14.61
CA TYR A 42 0.91 -20.33 15.42
C TYR A 42 0.61 -20.20 16.92
N MET A 43 1.50 -20.76 17.75
CA MET A 43 1.50 -20.60 19.20
C MET A 43 2.79 -19.94 19.65
N VAL A 44 2.70 -19.28 20.79
CA VAL A 44 3.81 -18.64 21.48
C VAL A 44 4.02 -19.31 22.83
N GLU A 45 5.27 -19.57 23.17
CA GLU A 45 5.67 -20.06 24.48
C GLU A 45 6.96 -19.36 24.95
N LYS A 46 7.18 -19.30 26.26
CA LYS A 46 8.48 -18.88 26.80
C LYS A 46 9.48 -20.01 26.59
N PHE A 47 10.54 -19.73 25.84
CA PHE A 47 11.61 -20.67 25.55
C PHE A 47 12.72 -20.60 26.59
N ALA A 48 13.21 -19.39 26.89
CA ALA A 48 14.22 -19.16 27.92
C ALA A 48 13.84 -17.94 28.77
N THR A 49 14.24 -17.93 30.04
CA THR A 49 13.90 -16.85 30.99
C THR A 49 15.06 -16.58 31.94
N GLY A 50 15.06 -15.41 32.59
CA GLY A 50 16.03 -15.05 33.62
C GLY A 50 17.26 -14.31 33.07
N LEU A 51 17.18 -13.82 31.84
CA LEU A 51 18.20 -12.98 31.21
C LEU A 51 18.13 -11.55 31.75
N GLN A 52 19.26 -10.87 31.84
CA GLN A 52 19.38 -9.49 32.30
C GLN A 52 19.54 -8.53 31.12
N TYR A 53 18.48 -7.78 30.81
CA TYR A 53 18.45 -6.84 29.68
C TYR A 53 18.93 -7.47 28.36
N PRO A 54 18.31 -8.58 27.91
CA PRO A 54 18.73 -9.22 26.68
C PRO A 54 18.46 -8.32 25.48
N THR A 55 19.39 -8.27 24.52
CA THR A 55 19.29 -7.43 23.32
C THR A 55 19.17 -8.27 22.05
N THR A 56 20.28 -8.86 21.62
CA THR A 56 20.37 -9.62 20.37
C THR A 56 20.81 -11.05 20.61
N MET A 57 20.49 -11.93 19.67
CA MET A 57 20.87 -13.34 19.71
C MET A 57 21.31 -13.87 18.35
N TYR A 58 22.05 -14.98 18.38
CA TYR A 58 22.41 -15.71 17.18
C TYR A 58 22.52 -17.21 17.45
N PHE A 59 22.14 -18.02 16.46
CA PHE A 59 22.23 -19.48 16.52
C PHE A 59 23.63 -19.97 16.12
N VAL A 60 24.18 -20.89 16.91
CA VAL A 60 25.46 -21.56 16.63
C VAL A 60 25.28 -23.07 16.74
N GLY A 61 24.95 -23.69 15.61
CA GLY A 61 24.32 -25.02 15.63
C GLY A 61 22.95 -24.92 16.29
N ASP A 62 22.66 -25.83 17.22
CA ASP A 62 21.37 -25.88 17.93
C ASP A 62 21.33 -24.96 19.18
N ASP A 63 22.49 -24.42 19.59
CA ASP A 63 22.61 -23.52 20.75
C ASP A 63 22.38 -22.06 20.34
N ILE A 64 21.85 -21.25 21.26
CA ILE A 64 21.69 -19.80 21.11
C ILE A 64 22.78 -19.10 21.94
N LEU A 65 23.48 -18.14 21.33
CA LEU A 65 24.24 -17.12 22.05
C LEU A 65 23.39 -15.85 22.13
N VAL A 66 23.08 -15.38 23.34
CA VAL A 66 22.31 -14.16 23.60
C VAL A 66 23.12 -13.15 24.40
N LEU A 67 23.00 -11.88 24.04
CA LEU A 67 23.72 -10.78 24.69
C LEU A 67 22.92 -10.22 25.87
N GLU A 68 23.58 -10.05 27.02
CA GLU A 68 23.08 -9.24 28.12
C GLU A 68 23.75 -7.87 28.09
N LYS A 69 22.98 -6.85 27.74
CA LYS A 69 23.49 -5.51 27.41
C LYS A 69 24.30 -4.87 28.54
N ASN A 70 23.77 -4.90 29.75
CA ASN A 70 24.31 -4.15 30.89
C ASN A 70 25.36 -4.93 31.69
N THR A 71 25.40 -6.25 31.53
CA THR A 71 26.33 -7.12 32.25
C THR A 71 27.55 -7.48 31.41
N GLY A 72 27.54 -7.17 30.10
CA GLY A 72 28.64 -7.48 29.20
C GLY A 72 28.80 -8.97 28.90
N LYS A 73 27.77 -9.78 29.22
CA LYS A 73 27.84 -11.24 29.11
C LYS A 73 27.22 -11.74 27.82
N VAL A 74 27.88 -12.73 27.23
CA VAL A 74 27.30 -13.60 26.20
C VAL A 74 26.83 -14.87 26.89
N ILE A 75 25.52 -15.04 27.01
CA ILE A 75 24.90 -16.20 27.63
C ILE A 75 24.65 -17.26 26.57
N ARG A 76 25.01 -18.51 26.88
CA ARG A 76 24.67 -19.67 26.04
C ARG A 76 23.39 -20.31 26.55
N ILE A 77 22.53 -20.69 25.63
CA ILE A 77 21.26 -21.39 25.89
C ILE A 77 21.23 -22.63 24.99
N SER A 78 20.93 -23.79 25.56
CA SER A 78 20.78 -25.03 24.79
C SER A 78 19.47 -25.08 24.01
N ASP A 79 19.40 -25.98 23.04
CA ASP A 79 18.24 -26.28 22.18
C ASP A 79 16.88 -26.45 22.90
N ASN A 80 16.91 -26.81 24.18
CA ASN A 80 15.74 -26.97 25.05
C ASN A 80 15.41 -25.76 25.94
N GLY A 81 16.08 -24.62 25.74
CA GLY A 81 15.83 -23.38 26.46
C GLY A 81 16.55 -23.22 27.80
N VAL A 82 17.44 -24.14 28.16
CA VAL A 82 18.19 -24.10 29.42
C VAL A 82 19.47 -23.26 29.29
N LEU A 83 19.65 -22.30 30.21
CA LEU A 83 20.87 -21.48 30.29
C LEU A 83 22.03 -22.32 30.83
N TYR A 84 23.20 -22.17 30.23
CA TYR A 84 24.43 -22.70 30.82
C TYR A 84 24.90 -21.83 31.99
N ASN A 85 25.51 -22.45 33.00
CA ASN A 85 25.89 -21.76 34.25
C ASN A 85 26.96 -20.69 34.05
N GLU A 86 27.86 -20.88 33.09
CA GLU A 86 28.99 -19.99 32.83
C GLU A 86 28.77 -19.25 31.51
N PRO A 87 28.98 -17.92 31.46
CA PRO A 87 28.85 -17.17 30.22
C PRO A 87 29.92 -17.58 29.21
N ALA A 88 29.61 -17.55 27.91
CA ALA A 88 30.57 -17.79 26.84
C ALA A 88 31.66 -16.70 26.79
N LEU A 89 31.32 -15.49 27.23
CA LEU A 89 32.19 -14.32 27.34
C LEU A 89 31.63 -13.34 28.37
N ASP A 90 32.51 -12.60 29.05
CA ASP A 90 32.18 -11.49 29.94
C ASP A 90 33.17 -10.36 29.65
N VAL A 91 32.68 -9.24 29.12
CA VAL A 91 33.49 -8.07 28.71
C VAL A 91 33.03 -6.81 29.40
N PRO A 92 33.95 -5.89 29.73
CA PRO A 92 33.60 -4.64 30.39
C PRO A 92 32.81 -3.72 29.45
N VAL A 93 31.59 -3.36 29.82
CA VAL A 93 30.70 -2.53 29.00
C VAL A 93 30.33 -1.21 29.65
N ILE A 94 29.92 -0.25 28.82
CA ILE A 94 29.19 0.93 29.29
C ILE A 94 27.70 0.58 29.38
N GLN A 95 27.15 0.59 30.59
CA GLN A 95 25.73 0.37 30.87
C GLN A 95 24.99 1.70 31.07
N ASP A 96 24.99 2.56 30.04
CA ASP A 96 24.34 3.87 30.04
C ASP A 96 23.31 3.98 28.90
N ASN A 97 22.03 4.07 29.26
CA ASN A 97 20.89 4.19 28.36
C ASN A 97 20.93 3.18 27.19
N GLU A 98 21.32 3.57 25.97
CA GLU A 98 21.38 2.68 24.79
C GLU A 98 22.72 1.92 24.65
N ALA A 99 23.77 2.36 25.34
CA ALA A 99 25.09 1.71 25.31
C ALA A 99 25.07 0.35 26.02
N GLY A 100 25.98 -0.54 25.60
CA GLY A 100 26.20 -1.84 26.23
C GLY A 100 26.69 -2.87 25.23
N LEU A 101 26.36 -4.15 25.46
CA LEU A 101 26.56 -5.24 24.50
C LEU A 101 25.37 -5.31 23.52
N LEU A 102 25.61 -5.05 22.23
CA LEU A 102 24.55 -4.64 21.29
C LEU A 102 24.29 -5.63 20.16
N GLY A 103 25.31 -6.01 19.38
CA GLY A 103 25.15 -6.85 18.19
C GLY A 103 25.99 -8.12 18.21
N ILE A 104 25.45 -9.22 17.67
CA ILE A 104 26.12 -10.51 17.53
C ILE A 104 25.80 -11.17 16.20
N VAL A 105 26.83 -11.73 15.55
CA VAL A 105 26.66 -12.69 14.44
C VAL A 105 27.69 -13.81 14.52
N TYR A 106 27.36 -14.98 13.98
CA TYR A 106 28.30 -16.10 13.81
C TYR A 106 28.49 -16.42 12.33
N LEU A 107 29.74 -16.45 11.89
CA LEU A 107 30.14 -16.71 10.51
C LEU A 107 31.50 -17.40 10.48
N SER A 108 31.64 -18.46 9.68
CA SER A 108 32.92 -19.14 9.44
C SER A 108 33.72 -19.49 10.71
N ASN A 109 33.05 -20.05 11.73
CA ASN A 109 33.62 -20.39 13.06
C ASN A 109 34.05 -19.19 13.94
N HIS A 110 33.69 -17.98 13.57
CA HIS A 110 33.95 -16.80 14.37
C HIS A 110 32.65 -16.14 14.81
N VAL A 111 32.68 -15.54 15.99
CA VAL A 111 31.60 -14.66 16.48
C VAL A 111 32.08 -13.23 16.39
N TYR A 112 31.23 -12.38 15.83
CA TYR A 112 31.49 -10.95 15.73
C TYR A 112 30.55 -10.22 16.69
N LEU A 113 31.12 -9.32 17.49
CA LEU A 113 30.39 -8.56 18.50
C LEU A 113 30.53 -7.06 18.26
N SER A 114 29.43 -6.31 18.39
CA SER A 114 29.44 -4.85 18.46
C SER A 114 28.94 -4.41 19.82
N PHE A 115 29.69 -3.53 20.47
CA PHE A 115 29.35 -3.03 21.79
C PHE A 115 30.07 -1.74 22.15
N THR A 116 29.52 -1.05 23.15
CA THR A 116 30.17 0.08 23.81
C THR A 116 31.06 -0.45 24.93
N GLU A 117 32.34 -0.58 24.64
CA GLU A 117 33.35 -1.10 25.56
C GLU A 117 33.76 -0.05 26.60
N SER A 118 33.84 -0.48 27.85
CA SER A 118 34.48 0.26 28.93
C SER A 118 35.98 -0.06 28.98
N LEU A 119 36.82 0.94 28.67
CA LEU A 119 38.28 0.77 28.71
C LEU A 119 38.85 0.79 30.14
N SER A 120 38.00 0.91 31.17
CA SER A 120 38.44 0.80 32.56
C SER A 120 38.66 -0.64 33.02
N GLY A 121 38.24 -1.63 32.22
CA GLY A 121 38.34 -3.05 32.55
C GLY A 121 37.23 -3.58 33.46
N PHE A 122 36.16 -2.81 33.66
CA PHE A 122 34.95 -3.23 34.39
C PHE A 122 33.74 -2.43 33.88
N ASP A 123 32.52 -2.90 34.18
CA ASP A 123 31.29 -2.25 33.75
C ASP A 123 31.11 -0.87 34.41
N LYS A 124 30.73 0.14 33.62
CA LYS A 124 30.54 1.51 34.09
C LYS A 124 29.25 2.12 33.59
N HIS A 125 28.72 3.07 34.36
CA HIS A 125 27.56 3.88 33.98
C HIS A 125 27.95 5.24 33.39
N ASP A 126 29.16 5.73 33.66
CA ASP A 126 29.69 6.92 32.98
C ASP A 126 30.41 6.53 31.69
N ARG A 127 30.34 7.41 30.70
CA ARG A 127 30.93 7.21 29.36
C ARG A 127 32.40 7.64 29.25
N GLU A 128 33.09 7.85 30.36
CA GLU A 128 34.53 8.19 30.30
C GLU A 128 35.35 6.96 29.88
N ASN A 129 36.31 7.17 28.99
CA ASN A 129 37.14 6.09 28.43
C ASN A 129 36.30 4.99 27.77
N ALA A 130 35.31 5.39 26.97
CA ALA A 130 34.45 4.47 26.22
C ALA A 130 34.77 4.48 24.71
N ARG A 131 34.64 3.31 24.08
CA ARG A 131 34.63 3.18 22.61
C ARG A 131 33.47 2.31 22.16
N ASN A 132 32.89 2.62 21.00
CA ASN A 132 32.08 1.68 20.25
C ASN A 132 33.05 0.81 19.44
N ALA A 133 32.94 -0.51 19.53
CA ALA A 133 33.89 -1.42 18.90
C ALA A 133 33.19 -2.58 18.21
N VAL A 134 33.77 -3.04 17.10
CA VAL A 134 33.43 -4.32 16.47
C VAL A 134 34.63 -5.25 16.60
N TYR A 135 34.39 -6.42 17.18
CA TYR A 135 35.39 -7.45 17.42
C TYR A 135 35.05 -8.74 16.70
N GLN A 136 36.07 -9.49 16.32
CA GLN A 136 35.98 -10.91 15.99
C GLN A 136 36.55 -11.76 17.14
N TYR A 137 35.91 -12.89 17.43
CA TYR A 137 36.35 -13.90 18.38
C TYR A 137 36.33 -15.28 17.75
N ASP A 138 37.26 -16.14 18.16
CA ASP A 138 37.24 -17.57 17.83
C ASP A 138 36.20 -18.27 18.71
N TRP A 139 35.33 -19.07 18.10
CA TRP A 139 34.39 -19.94 18.81
C TRP A 139 34.92 -21.37 18.91
N ASN A 140 35.15 -21.86 20.13
CA ASN A 140 35.63 -23.23 20.37
C ASN A 140 34.53 -24.23 20.78
N GLY A 141 33.26 -23.81 20.73
CA GLY A 141 32.11 -24.60 21.20
C GLY A 141 31.68 -24.28 22.63
N GLU A 142 32.47 -23.55 23.42
CA GLU A 142 32.15 -23.19 24.81
C GLU A 142 32.45 -21.73 25.16
N LYS A 143 33.58 -21.21 24.68
CA LYS A 143 34.07 -19.86 25.00
C LYS A 143 34.42 -19.09 23.74
N LEU A 144 34.26 -17.78 23.83
CA LEU A 144 34.80 -16.83 22.87
C LEU A 144 36.23 -16.45 23.29
N THR A 145 37.17 -16.61 22.37
CA THR A 145 38.61 -16.40 22.63
C THR A 145 39.24 -15.59 21.52
N ASN A 146 40.51 -15.18 21.70
CA ASN A 146 41.31 -14.50 20.67
C ASN A 146 40.62 -13.25 20.05
N PRO A 147 40.28 -12.22 20.85
CA PRO A 147 39.66 -11.01 20.33
C PRO A 147 40.54 -10.29 19.30
N ILE A 148 39.96 -9.96 18.15
CA ILE A 148 40.55 -9.12 17.11
C ILE A 148 39.66 -7.90 16.93
N LEU A 149 40.17 -6.71 17.25
CA LEU A 149 39.48 -5.45 17.00
C LEU A 149 39.46 -5.15 15.49
N ILE A 150 38.27 -5.01 14.92
CA ILE A 150 38.06 -4.71 13.50
C ILE A 150 37.85 -3.22 13.28
N LYS A 151 36.94 -2.62 14.06
CA LYS A 151 36.60 -1.21 13.97
C LYS A 151 36.48 -0.61 15.36
N GLU A 152 37.03 0.59 15.50
CA GLU A 152 36.84 1.45 16.67
C GLU A 152 36.15 2.75 16.23
N LEU A 153 35.16 3.16 17.02
CA LEU A 153 34.39 4.39 16.88
C LEU A 153 34.28 5.05 18.26
N PRO A 154 34.03 6.37 18.34
CA PRO A 154 33.84 7.06 19.61
C PRO A 154 32.67 6.45 20.40
N GLY A 155 32.89 6.12 21.68
CA GLY A 155 31.84 5.56 22.55
C GLY A 155 31.25 6.56 23.55
N HIS A 156 31.80 7.78 23.58
CA HIS A 156 31.53 8.76 24.63
C HIS A 156 30.68 9.96 24.18
N LEU A 157 30.31 10.03 22.90
CA LEU A 157 29.69 11.21 22.30
C LEU A 157 28.25 11.45 22.78
N SER A 158 27.43 10.39 22.84
CA SER A 158 26.07 10.43 23.38
C SER A 158 25.77 9.15 24.19
N SER A 159 24.69 9.15 24.97
CA SER A 159 24.14 7.97 25.65
C SER A 159 23.03 7.31 24.84
N ILE A 160 22.61 7.95 23.76
CA ILE A 160 21.56 7.51 22.86
C ILE A 160 22.09 7.43 21.43
N HIS A 161 21.32 6.76 20.59
CA HIS A 161 21.57 6.51 19.18
C HIS A 161 22.88 5.78 18.94
N HIS A 162 23.13 4.72 19.71
CA HIS A 162 24.27 3.84 19.47
C HIS A 162 24.04 2.91 18.28
N GLY A 163 22.79 2.47 18.05
CA GLY A 163 22.51 1.38 17.12
C GLY A 163 23.26 0.11 17.54
N GLY A 164 24.26 -0.29 16.76
CA GLY A 164 25.20 -1.36 17.14
C GLY A 164 24.72 -2.77 16.78
N VAL A 165 23.62 -2.91 16.04
CA VAL A 165 23.21 -4.21 15.48
C VAL A 165 24.16 -4.62 14.34
N ILE A 166 24.36 -5.92 14.20
CA ILE A 166 25.20 -6.54 13.16
C ILE A 166 24.36 -7.61 12.45
N THR A 167 24.55 -7.78 11.14
CA THR A 167 23.95 -8.87 10.35
C THR A 167 24.93 -9.49 9.36
N THR A 168 24.65 -10.71 8.90
CA THR A 168 25.44 -11.44 7.89
C THR A 168 24.88 -11.22 6.49
N GLY A 169 25.77 -11.06 5.51
CA GLY A 169 25.43 -11.08 4.08
C GLY A 169 25.63 -12.45 3.46
N LEU A 170 25.28 -12.57 2.18
CA LEU A 170 25.32 -13.86 1.46
C LEU A 170 26.73 -14.31 1.07
N ASN A 171 27.72 -13.41 1.00
CA ASN A 171 29.07 -13.70 0.51
C ASN A 171 30.14 -13.61 1.60
N ASN A 172 29.88 -14.15 2.80
CA ASN A 172 30.76 -14.05 3.96
C ASN A 172 31.13 -12.60 4.33
N GLU A 173 30.21 -11.68 4.11
CA GLU A 173 30.33 -10.28 4.49
C GLU A 173 29.46 -10.01 5.72
N ILE A 174 29.82 -8.99 6.50
CA ILE A 174 29.07 -8.59 7.69
C ILE A 174 28.75 -7.11 7.55
N TYR A 175 27.55 -6.71 7.94
CA TYR A 175 27.14 -5.32 8.01
C TYR A 175 26.90 -4.93 9.45
N PHE A 176 27.35 -3.74 9.86
CA PHE A 176 27.03 -3.19 11.18
C PHE A 176 26.68 -1.71 11.07
N VAL A 177 25.82 -1.25 11.96
CA VAL A 177 25.33 0.12 12.00
C VAL A 177 25.79 0.85 13.26
N ILE A 178 26.12 2.13 13.12
CA ILE A 178 26.31 3.07 14.22
C ILE A 178 25.32 4.21 14.03
N GLY A 179 24.53 4.53 15.06
CA GLY A 179 23.63 5.69 15.02
C GLY A 179 24.38 7.01 15.04
N ASP A 180 23.66 8.13 14.94
CA ASP A 180 24.21 9.47 14.80
C ASP A 180 24.94 9.97 16.05
N GLN A 181 24.67 9.36 17.21
CA GLN A 181 25.10 9.82 18.54
C GLN A 181 24.91 11.33 18.75
N GLU A 182 23.80 11.87 18.25
CA GLU A 182 23.44 13.28 18.25
C GLU A 182 24.44 14.21 17.54
N GLN A 183 25.32 13.65 16.70
CA GLN A 183 26.26 14.44 15.91
C GLN A 183 25.57 15.13 14.74
N ARG A 184 26.19 16.22 14.28
CA ARG A 184 25.65 17.10 13.23
C ARG A 184 26.76 17.44 12.23
N THR A 185 27.17 16.41 11.47
CA THR A 185 28.33 16.46 10.56
C THR A 185 27.95 16.09 9.13
N THR A 186 28.93 16.01 8.23
CA THR A 186 28.71 15.51 6.85
C THR A 186 28.01 14.15 6.80
N PHE A 187 28.24 13.26 7.77
CA PHE A 187 27.56 11.96 7.84
C PHE A 187 26.05 12.07 8.15
N GLN A 188 25.59 13.22 8.65
CA GLN A 188 24.17 13.55 8.91
C GLN A 188 23.67 14.64 7.94
N ASN A 189 24.20 14.68 6.72
CA ASN A 189 23.82 15.63 5.66
C ASN A 189 24.02 17.12 6.01
N ILE A 190 24.91 17.43 6.95
CA ILE A 190 25.28 18.81 7.27
C ILE A 190 26.67 19.11 6.69
N PRO A 191 26.85 20.16 5.85
CA PRO A 191 28.12 20.45 5.16
C PRO A 191 29.17 21.06 6.10
N ILE A 192 29.58 20.29 7.12
CA ILE A 192 30.60 20.62 8.11
C ILE A 192 31.56 19.45 8.21
N ASP A 193 32.87 19.71 8.06
CA ASP A 193 33.93 18.70 8.14
C ASP A 193 33.75 17.77 9.35
N ALA A 194 33.64 16.47 9.06
CA ALA A 194 33.40 15.45 10.07
C ALA A 194 34.70 14.97 10.73
N THR A 195 34.65 14.78 12.05
CA THR A 195 35.70 14.06 12.81
C THR A 195 35.32 12.62 13.13
N TYR A 196 34.04 12.27 13.03
CA TYR A 196 33.50 10.98 13.46
C TYR A 196 32.55 10.42 12.40
N GLU A 197 32.61 9.11 12.17
CA GLU A 197 31.85 8.41 11.15
C GLU A 197 30.51 7.85 11.69
N THR A 198 29.90 8.54 12.66
CA THR A 198 28.60 8.16 13.24
C THR A 198 27.48 8.36 12.23
N GLY A 199 26.34 7.67 12.41
CA GLY A 199 25.20 7.70 11.48
C GLY A 199 25.48 6.99 10.16
N SER A 200 26.10 5.82 10.25
CA SER A 200 26.63 5.07 9.11
C SER A 200 26.37 3.58 9.23
N ILE A 201 26.25 2.92 8.08
CA ILE A 201 26.37 1.47 7.97
C ILE A 201 27.71 1.15 7.32
N PHE A 202 28.42 0.17 7.85
CA PHE A 202 29.67 -0.32 7.30
C PHE A 202 29.53 -1.77 6.87
N LYS A 203 30.30 -2.13 5.85
CA LYS A 203 30.48 -3.49 5.36
C LYS A 203 31.86 -4.00 5.73
N ILE A 204 31.94 -5.21 6.26
CA ILE A 204 33.17 -5.92 6.58
C ILE A 204 33.28 -7.12 5.64
N ASP A 205 34.34 -7.17 4.84
CA ASP A 205 34.72 -8.36 4.08
C ASP A 205 35.61 -9.25 4.96
N THR A 206 35.05 -10.36 5.43
CA THR A 206 35.74 -11.28 6.35
C THR A 206 36.84 -12.09 5.68
N GLU A 207 36.78 -12.27 4.36
CA GLU A 207 37.78 -13.00 3.58
C GLU A 207 38.97 -12.10 3.21
N SER A 208 38.76 -10.78 3.18
CA SER A 208 39.79 -9.76 2.93
C SER A 208 40.38 -9.18 4.23
N LYS A 209 40.73 -10.06 5.17
CA LYS A 209 41.32 -9.69 6.49
C LYS A 209 40.48 -8.66 7.25
N ASN A 210 39.15 -8.81 7.21
CA ASN A 210 38.20 -7.89 7.83
C ASN A 210 38.35 -6.43 7.33
N SER A 211 38.56 -6.24 6.02
CA SER A 211 38.57 -4.88 5.45
C SER A 211 37.20 -4.23 5.61
N VAL A 212 37.19 -2.98 6.08
CA VAL A 212 35.97 -2.22 6.38
C VAL A 212 35.73 -1.16 5.31
N GLU A 213 34.52 -1.12 4.78
CA GLU A 213 34.03 -0.15 3.79
C GLU A 213 32.82 0.60 4.34
N LEU A 214 32.73 1.91 4.06
CA LEU A 214 31.53 2.71 4.34
C LEU A 214 30.45 2.35 3.33
N PHE A 215 29.31 1.84 3.79
CA PHE A 215 28.25 1.30 2.94
C PHE A 215 27.06 2.25 2.78
N ALA A 216 26.66 2.92 3.86
CA ALA A 216 25.58 3.91 3.86
C ALA A 216 25.85 5.04 4.89
N VAL A 217 25.21 6.19 4.68
CA VAL A 217 25.29 7.38 5.55
C VAL A 217 23.89 7.96 5.82
N GLY A 218 23.82 9.01 6.64
CA GLY A 218 22.56 9.69 6.92
C GLY A 218 21.62 8.87 7.78
N ILE A 219 22.14 7.97 8.62
CA ILE A 219 21.36 7.13 9.54
C ILE A 219 21.25 7.86 10.89
N ARG A 220 20.04 7.98 11.43
CA ARG A 220 19.78 8.53 12.77
C ARG A 220 20.01 7.48 13.85
N ASN A 221 19.15 6.48 13.94
CA ASN A 221 19.22 5.45 14.97
C ASN A 221 18.56 4.17 14.48
N SER A 222 19.38 3.15 14.24
CA SER A 222 18.95 1.89 13.66
C SER A 222 19.29 0.74 14.59
N PHE A 223 18.27 0.00 15.00
CA PHE A 223 18.37 -1.17 15.88
C PHE A 223 18.14 -2.49 15.14
N GLY A 224 17.52 -2.44 13.96
CA GLY A 224 17.25 -3.60 13.11
C GLY A 224 18.09 -3.56 11.84
N LEU A 225 18.77 -4.66 11.54
CA LEU A 225 19.52 -4.86 10.30
C LEU A 225 19.37 -6.32 9.82
N ALA A 226 18.93 -6.53 8.58
CA ALA A 226 18.77 -7.87 8.01
C ALA A 226 19.11 -7.89 6.52
N VAL A 227 19.67 -8.99 6.05
CA VAL A 227 19.87 -9.24 4.62
C VAL A 227 18.79 -10.20 4.14
N ASP A 228 18.14 -9.87 3.04
CA ASP A 228 17.18 -10.74 2.39
C ASP A 228 17.88 -12.02 1.89
N PRO A 229 17.49 -13.21 2.37
CA PRO A 229 18.13 -14.48 2.01
C PRO A 229 17.94 -14.88 0.53
N VAL A 230 17.04 -14.21 -0.21
CA VAL A 230 16.78 -14.47 -1.62
C VAL A 230 17.62 -13.56 -2.52
N THR A 231 17.53 -12.24 -2.32
CA THR A 231 18.16 -11.24 -3.19
C THR A 231 19.55 -10.82 -2.72
N GLY A 232 19.85 -10.95 -1.42
CA GLY A 232 21.04 -10.40 -0.80
C GLY A 232 20.97 -8.90 -0.52
N TYR A 233 19.81 -8.27 -0.68
CA TYR A 233 19.64 -6.86 -0.34
C TYR A 233 19.65 -6.64 1.17
N LEU A 234 20.30 -5.57 1.60
CA LEU A 234 20.33 -5.13 2.99
C LEU A 234 19.10 -4.27 3.29
N TRP A 235 18.48 -4.51 4.43
CA TRP A 235 17.34 -3.78 4.95
C TRP A 235 17.64 -3.32 6.37
N ASP A 236 17.21 -2.12 6.72
CA ASP A 236 17.33 -1.62 8.09
C ASP A 236 16.04 -0.94 8.56
N THR A 237 15.94 -0.77 9.87
CA THR A 237 14.86 -0.01 10.49
C THR A 237 15.43 1.22 11.15
N GLU A 238 14.83 2.38 10.95
CA GLU A 238 15.33 3.63 11.53
C GLU A 238 14.26 4.27 12.43
N ASN A 239 14.68 4.78 13.59
CA ASN A 239 13.78 5.44 14.52
C ASN A 239 13.79 6.95 14.25
N GLY A 240 12.61 7.54 14.08
CA GLY A 240 12.40 8.98 13.99
C GLY A 240 12.50 9.69 15.34
N ILE A 241 12.26 11.01 15.36
CA ILE A 241 12.20 11.78 16.61
C ILE A 241 10.82 11.60 17.25
N ASP A 242 9.80 12.24 16.65
CA ASP A 242 8.42 12.25 17.13
C ASP A 242 7.45 11.65 16.09
N LYS A 243 7.93 11.50 14.85
CA LYS A 243 7.19 10.95 13.71
C LYS A 243 8.13 10.21 12.78
N PHE A 244 7.54 9.34 11.97
CA PHE A 244 8.20 8.61 10.89
C PHE A 244 9.35 7.74 11.41
N ASP A 245 9.01 6.62 12.04
CA ASP A 245 9.94 5.48 12.02
C ASP A 245 9.87 4.81 10.65
N GLU A 246 10.95 4.15 10.26
CA GLU A 246 11.15 3.72 8.87
C GLU A 246 11.58 2.25 8.75
N ILE A 247 11.23 1.67 7.61
CA ILE A 247 11.90 0.49 7.04
C ILE A 247 12.54 0.93 5.72
N ASN A 248 13.85 0.70 5.57
CA ASN A 248 14.61 1.17 4.41
C ASN A 248 15.29 0.00 3.68
N LEU A 249 15.33 0.10 2.34
CA LEU A 249 16.13 -0.76 1.48
C LEU A 249 17.52 -0.14 1.26
N VAL A 250 18.53 -0.69 1.92
CA VAL A 250 19.89 -0.13 1.98
C VAL A 250 20.75 -0.66 0.83
N LYS A 251 20.81 0.10 -0.26
CA LYS A 251 21.72 -0.18 -1.38
C LYS A 251 23.14 0.33 -1.08
N PRO A 252 24.19 -0.16 -1.76
CA PRO A 252 25.53 0.42 -1.64
C PRO A 252 25.51 1.90 -2.01
N GLY A 253 26.05 2.76 -1.14
CA GLY A 253 25.98 4.21 -1.30
C GLY A 253 24.64 4.82 -0.88
N PHE A 254 23.81 4.11 -0.11
CA PHE A 254 22.56 4.64 0.40
C PHE A 254 22.76 5.82 1.35
N ASN A 255 21.92 6.83 1.22
CA ASN A 255 21.80 7.92 2.18
C ASN A 255 20.37 7.94 2.72
N SER A 256 20.16 7.70 4.01
CA SER A 256 18.82 7.77 4.61
C SER A 256 18.28 9.20 4.72
N GLY A 257 19.15 10.21 4.58
CA GLY A 257 18.77 11.62 4.47
C GLY A 257 18.72 12.36 5.81
N TRP A 258 18.89 11.68 6.94
CA TRP A 258 19.01 12.33 8.24
C TRP A 258 20.18 13.33 8.25
N ILE A 259 20.05 14.54 8.80
CA ILE A 259 18.88 15.11 9.49
C ILE A 259 17.96 15.95 8.60
N SER A 260 18.31 16.15 7.33
CA SER A 260 17.53 17.00 6.43
C SER A 260 16.13 16.46 6.16
N ILE A 261 15.96 15.14 6.24
CA ILE A 261 14.67 14.45 6.06
C ILE A 261 14.56 13.25 7.01
N MET A 262 13.33 12.95 7.42
CA MET A 262 12.89 11.74 8.12
C MET A 262 11.43 11.49 7.71
N GLY A 263 11.14 10.29 7.24
CA GLY A 263 9.91 9.92 6.53
C GLY A 263 9.99 10.16 5.02
N PRO A 264 8.93 9.80 4.30
CA PRO A 264 8.91 9.91 2.84
C PRO A 264 8.78 11.37 2.38
N SER A 265 9.59 11.73 1.39
CA SER A 265 9.76 13.09 0.86
C SER A 265 8.48 13.75 0.35
N TYR A 266 7.47 12.98 -0.06
CA TYR A 266 6.19 13.52 -0.48
C TYR A 266 5.25 13.86 0.69
N ARG A 267 5.56 13.43 1.93
CA ARG A 267 4.82 13.74 3.18
C ARG A 267 5.49 14.85 3.99
N VAL A 268 6.76 15.14 3.73
CA VAL A 268 7.54 16.15 4.46
C VAL A 268 8.09 17.16 3.46
N ASP A 269 7.83 18.45 3.69
CA ASP A 269 8.28 19.55 2.81
C ASP A 269 9.80 19.78 2.96
N ALA A 270 10.59 18.82 2.48
CA ALA A 270 12.04 18.76 2.63
C ALA A 270 12.76 19.19 1.35
N ASP A 271 13.78 20.03 1.52
CA ASP A 271 14.67 20.43 0.42
C ASP A 271 15.77 19.37 0.21
N LEU A 272 15.47 18.40 -0.66
CA LEU A 272 16.40 17.32 -1.03
C LEU A 272 17.69 17.82 -1.69
N SER A 273 17.75 19.07 -2.17
CA SER A 273 18.97 19.64 -2.75
C SER A 273 20.10 19.85 -1.72
N THR A 274 19.76 19.79 -0.43
CA THR A 274 20.71 19.92 0.68
C THR A 274 21.41 18.61 1.06
N LEU A 275 20.96 17.47 0.52
CA LEU A 275 21.52 16.15 0.80
C LEU A 275 22.86 15.93 0.07
N ASN A 276 23.61 14.93 0.52
CA ASN A 276 24.90 14.50 -0.06
C ASN A 276 25.98 15.60 -0.08
N PRO A 277 26.27 16.26 1.06
CA PRO A 277 27.41 17.18 1.12
C PRO A 277 28.72 16.43 0.84
N LYS A 278 29.71 17.13 0.32
CA LYS A 278 31.04 16.56 0.06
C LYS A 278 31.60 15.89 1.34
N PRO A 279 32.16 14.67 1.28
CA PRO A 279 32.56 13.91 0.08
C PRO A 279 31.54 12.85 -0.37
N PHE A 280 30.28 12.95 0.07
CA PHE A 280 29.25 11.94 -0.20
C PHE A 280 28.43 12.23 -1.45
N GLU A 281 28.99 12.95 -2.43
CA GLU A 281 28.27 13.28 -3.68
C GLU A 281 27.82 12.04 -4.46
N ASN A 282 28.46 10.89 -4.24
CA ASN A 282 28.11 9.62 -4.88
C ASN A 282 27.08 8.79 -4.08
N PHE A 283 26.71 9.23 -2.88
CA PHE A 283 25.66 8.58 -2.10
C PHE A 283 24.30 9.09 -2.58
N VAL A 284 23.26 8.26 -2.48
CA VAL A 284 21.96 8.53 -3.08
C VAL A 284 20.86 8.33 -2.04
N TYR A 285 20.04 9.36 -1.89
CA TYR A 285 18.84 9.31 -1.06
C TYR A 285 17.76 8.44 -1.71
N SER A 286 17.04 7.68 -0.89
CA SER A 286 15.82 6.96 -1.26
C SER A 286 14.79 7.16 -0.16
N ASP A 287 13.53 7.33 -0.55
CA ASP A 287 12.41 7.29 0.39
C ASP A 287 12.37 5.92 1.11
N PRO A 288 11.84 5.86 2.35
CA PRO A 288 11.60 4.62 3.05
C PRO A 288 10.57 3.76 2.33
N GLU A 289 10.76 2.44 2.39
CA GLU A 289 9.83 1.46 1.81
C GLU A 289 8.55 1.33 2.64
N PHE A 290 8.60 1.75 3.91
CA PHE A 290 7.44 1.92 4.78
C PHE A 290 7.75 2.89 5.93
N SER A 291 6.75 3.62 6.41
CA SER A 291 6.90 4.45 7.61
C SER A 291 5.73 4.39 8.57
N TRP A 292 6.00 4.54 9.87
CA TRP A 292 4.98 4.79 10.89
C TRP A 292 4.92 6.29 11.20
N HIS A 293 3.79 6.94 10.92
CA HIS A 293 3.64 8.36 11.25
C HIS A 293 3.76 8.60 12.77
N VAL A 294 3.18 7.73 13.59
CA VAL A 294 3.40 7.69 15.05
C VAL A 294 4.53 6.73 15.36
N THR A 295 5.55 7.21 16.08
CA THR A 295 6.72 6.38 16.39
C THR A 295 6.37 5.15 17.26
N VAL A 296 6.83 4.00 16.80
CA VAL A 296 6.71 2.69 17.45
C VAL A 296 8.05 2.21 18.02
N ALA A 297 9.16 2.83 17.64
CA ALA A 297 10.54 2.43 17.90
C ALA A 297 10.81 0.99 17.41
N PRO A 298 10.89 0.75 16.09
CA PRO A 298 11.27 -0.55 15.56
C PRO A 298 12.69 -0.92 15.99
N THR A 299 12.85 -2.14 16.46
CA THR A 299 14.09 -2.64 17.08
C THR A 299 14.59 -3.94 16.48
N ALA A 300 13.75 -4.67 15.77
CA ALA A 300 14.11 -5.96 15.17
C ALA A 300 13.58 -6.01 13.74
N ILE A 301 14.34 -6.63 12.85
CA ILE A 301 13.95 -6.92 11.47
C ILE A 301 14.51 -8.29 11.08
N ALA A 302 13.68 -9.14 10.49
CA ALA A 302 14.10 -10.49 10.11
C ALA A 302 13.27 -11.04 8.95
N PHE A 303 13.95 -11.78 8.07
CA PHE A 303 13.33 -12.61 7.05
C PHE A 303 13.29 -14.06 7.53
N PRO A 304 12.21 -14.81 7.26
CA PRO A 304 12.25 -16.26 7.39
C PRO A 304 13.30 -16.87 6.46
N ASP A 305 14.04 -17.88 6.93
CA ASP A 305 14.94 -18.65 6.08
C ASP A 305 14.13 -19.44 5.04
N LYS A 306 14.72 -19.77 3.88
CA LYS A 306 14.05 -20.41 2.73
C LYS A 306 13.21 -21.65 3.07
N ASP A 307 13.62 -22.41 4.09
CA ASP A 307 12.98 -23.66 4.52
C ASP A 307 12.20 -23.51 5.84
N SER A 308 12.21 -22.32 6.45
CA SER A 308 11.62 -22.07 7.78
C SER A 308 10.41 -21.15 7.66
N PHE A 309 9.37 -21.41 8.46
CA PHE A 309 8.19 -20.53 8.50
C PHE A 309 7.51 -20.36 7.12
N GLU A 310 7.55 -21.41 6.29
CA GLU A 310 7.27 -21.45 4.84
C GLU A 310 6.08 -20.60 4.33
N ARG A 311 4.97 -20.52 5.10
CA ARG A 311 3.81 -19.68 4.74
C ARG A 311 4.19 -18.20 4.56
N TYR A 312 5.24 -17.77 5.23
CA TYR A 312 5.75 -16.41 5.23
C TYR A 312 7.12 -16.28 4.55
N SER A 313 7.52 -17.23 3.68
CA SER A 313 8.81 -17.20 2.97
C SER A 313 9.06 -15.90 2.18
N ASP A 314 7.98 -15.25 1.74
CA ASP A 314 8.00 -13.98 1.02
C ASP A 314 7.60 -12.77 1.86
N TRP A 315 7.87 -12.83 3.17
CA TRP A 315 7.52 -11.77 4.12
C TRP A 315 8.74 -11.27 4.89
N LEU A 316 8.62 -10.03 5.36
CA LEU A 316 9.55 -9.38 6.29
C LEU A 316 8.84 -9.16 7.64
N PHE A 317 9.52 -9.47 8.74
CA PHE A 317 8.99 -9.22 10.08
C PHE A 317 9.74 -8.09 10.76
N VAL A 318 9.01 -7.22 11.45
CA VAL A 318 9.57 -6.11 12.24
C VAL A 318 9.02 -6.12 13.65
N GLY A 319 9.87 -6.06 14.66
CA GLY A 319 9.47 -5.95 16.07
C GLY A 319 9.62 -4.53 16.59
N ASP A 320 8.75 -4.10 17.51
CA ASP A 320 8.83 -2.79 18.16
C ASP A 320 9.00 -2.84 19.68
N TYR A 321 9.63 -1.80 20.21
CA TYR A 321 9.84 -1.63 21.64
C TYR A 321 8.64 -0.99 22.34
N ASN A 322 8.07 0.09 21.79
CA ASN A 322 7.10 0.92 22.52
C ASN A 322 5.75 0.21 22.74
N ASN A 323 5.30 -0.60 21.80
CA ASN A 323 3.99 -1.24 21.81
C ASN A 323 4.07 -2.77 22.01
N GLY A 324 5.26 -3.34 21.91
CA GLY A 324 5.45 -4.78 22.06
C GLY A 324 4.80 -5.57 20.93
N ARG A 325 4.83 -5.05 19.72
CA ARG A 325 4.21 -5.65 18.53
C ARG A 325 5.26 -6.28 17.64
N ILE A 326 4.80 -7.26 16.87
CA ILE A 326 5.51 -7.80 15.71
C ILE A 326 4.61 -7.56 14.52
N TYR A 327 5.16 -6.90 13.51
CA TYR A 327 4.54 -6.63 12.23
C TYR A 327 5.02 -7.63 11.18
N ASN A 328 4.21 -7.89 10.17
CA ASN A 328 4.55 -8.69 9.00
C ASN A 328 4.19 -7.94 7.71
N PHE A 329 5.15 -7.85 6.80
CA PHE A 329 5.00 -7.15 5.53
C PHE A 329 5.19 -8.13 4.36
N GLN A 330 4.19 -8.23 3.48
CA GLN A 330 4.31 -9.06 2.29
C GLN A 330 5.21 -8.35 1.28
N LEU A 331 6.28 -9.01 0.85
CA LEU A 331 7.20 -8.46 -0.15
C LEU A 331 6.59 -8.54 -1.54
N ASN A 332 6.92 -7.58 -2.40
CA ASN A 332 6.63 -7.67 -3.83
C ASN A 332 7.53 -8.73 -4.52
N SER A 333 7.26 -9.05 -5.79
CA SER A 333 8.00 -10.09 -6.53
C SER A 333 9.51 -9.87 -6.59
N ASP A 334 9.92 -8.60 -6.62
CA ASP A 334 11.32 -8.20 -6.74
C ASP A 334 12.01 -8.09 -5.36
N ARG A 335 11.22 -8.21 -4.27
CA ARG A 335 11.64 -8.08 -2.87
C ARG A 335 12.38 -6.77 -2.61
N THR A 336 11.84 -5.69 -3.16
CA THR A 336 12.34 -4.31 -2.97
C THR A 336 11.30 -3.38 -2.35
N GLY A 337 10.16 -3.90 -1.91
CA GLY A 337 9.05 -3.12 -1.36
C GLY A 337 7.92 -4.05 -0.95
N PHE A 338 6.77 -3.47 -0.59
CA PHE A 338 5.66 -4.21 -0.01
C PHE A 338 4.40 -4.23 -0.89
N VAL A 339 3.55 -5.23 -0.66
CA VAL A 339 2.21 -5.34 -1.27
C VAL A 339 1.17 -5.23 -0.16
N PHE A 340 0.24 -4.28 -0.31
CA PHE A 340 -0.87 -4.06 0.62
C PHE A 340 -2.23 -4.24 -0.05
N TYR A 341 -3.17 -4.83 0.67
CA TYR A 341 -4.58 -4.96 0.29
C TYR A 341 -5.41 -3.79 0.86
N ASN A 342 -5.04 -3.27 2.04
CA ASN A 342 -5.66 -2.08 2.60
C ASN A 342 -5.20 -0.84 1.83
N GLN A 343 -6.13 -0.19 1.13
CA GLN A 343 -5.84 1.01 0.38
C GLN A 343 -5.31 2.18 1.23
N LYS A 344 -5.57 2.18 2.55
CA LYS A 344 -5.02 3.20 3.45
C LYS A 344 -3.51 3.12 3.60
N LEU A 345 -2.91 1.94 3.39
CA LEU A 345 -1.45 1.74 3.43
C LEU A 345 -0.80 1.89 2.04
N SER A 346 -1.57 2.29 1.02
CA SER A 346 -1.06 2.38 -0.36
C SER A 346 -0.05 3.50 -0.58
N ASP A 347 0.00 4.49 0.31
CA ASP A 347 1.05 5.49 0.34
C ASP A 347 2.29 5.03 1.13
N LEU A 348 2.29 3.80 1.67
CA LEU A 348 3.39 3.22 2.45
C LEU A 348 3.58 3.88 3.83
N VAL A 349 2.56 4.56 4.36
CA VAL A 349 2.59 5.15 5.70
C VAL A 349 1.45 4.59 6.56
N LEU A 350 1.75 4.21 7.80
CA LEU A 350 0.72 3.96 8.81
C LEU A 350 0.40 5.25 9.58
N ASP A 351 -0.73 5.87 9.26
CA ASP A 351 -1.24 7.06 9.93
C ASP A 351 -2.06 6.73 11.20
N ASP A 352 -2.25 7.73 12.08
CA ASP A 352 -2.92 7.57 13.40
C ASP A 352 -4.33 6.93 13.31
N ASN A 353 -5.02 7.08 12.18
CA ASN A 353 -6.40 6.61 11.96
C ASN A 353 -6.49 5.35 11.08
N ASP A 354 -5.34 4.75 10.76
CA ASP A 354 -5.29 3.56 9.94
C ASP A 354 -5.45 2.30 10.79
N GLU A 355 -6.01 1.27 10.15
CA GLU A 355 -6.14 -0.03 10.78
C GLU A 355 -4.83 -0.81 10.57
N VAL A 356 -4.22 -1.22 11.68
CA VAL A 356 -2.96 -1.96 11.69
C VAL A 356 -3.13 -3.46 11.40
N ASP A 357 -4.38 -3.95 11.33
CA ASP A 357 -4.71 -5.38 11.36
C ASP A 357 -4.08 -6.17 10.21
N GLU A 358 -3.92 -5.57 9.02
CA GLU A 358 -3.28 -6.23 7.88
C GLU A 358 -1.82 -6.63 8.16
N ILE A 359 -1.09 -5.76 8.83
CA ILE A 359 0.35 -5.90 9.07
C ILE A 359 0.68 -6.36 10.48
N LEU A 360 -0.32 -6.63 11.33
CA LEU A 360 -0.11 -7.00 12.73
C LEU A 360 -0.07 -8.51 12.91
N PHE A 361 1.12 -9.06 13.14
CA PHE A 361 1.32 -10.49 13.38
C PHE A 361 1.10 -10.87 14.85
N ALA A 362 1.66 -10.09 15.77
CA ALA A 362 1.58 -10.38 17.21
C ALA A 362 1.65 -9.12 18.08
N LYS A 363 1.17 -9.20 19.31
CA LYS A 363 1.29 -8.13 20.31
C LYS A 363 1.42 -8.64 21.74
N GLY A 364 1.83 -7.76 22.65
CA GLY A 364 1.87 -8.02 24.09
C GLY A 364 3.23 -8.43 24.62
N PHE A 365 4.29 -8.27 23.83
CA PHE A 365 5.66 -8.43 24.29
C PHE A 365 6.11 -7.20 25.10
N GLN A 366 6.97 -7.38 26.10
CA GLN A 366 7.46 -6.25 26.92
C GLN A 366 8.71 -5.62 26.31
N GLY A 367 8.56 -5.07 25.11
CA GLY A 367 9.64 -4.52 24.28
C GLY A 367 10.42 -5.61 23.55
N VAL A 368 10.15 -5.77 22.25
CA VAL A 368 10.93 -6.67 21.39
C VAL A 368 12.29 -6.02 21.14
N THR A 369 13.37 -6.80 21.09
CA THR A 369 14.72 -6.29 20.77
C THR A 369 15.42 -7.05 19.66
N ASP A 370 15.04 -8.30 19.38
CA ASP A 370 15.58 -9.06 18.25
C ASP A 370 14.61 -10.18 17.86
N ILE A 371 14.67 -10.57 16.59
CA ILE A 371 13.90 -11.67 16.01
C ILE A 371 14.86 -12.52 15.18
N LYS A 372 14.86 -13.84 15.39
CA LYS A 372 15.58 -14.79 14.52
C LYS A 372 14.69 -15.96 14.16
N PHE A 373 14.88 -16.46 12.95
CA PHE A 373 14.28 -17.71 12.50
C PHE A 373 15.31 -18.84 12.63
N HIS A 374 14.85 -20.00 13.08
CA HIS A 374 15.65 -21.21 13.14
C HIS A 374 14.73 -22.42 13.25
N ASP A 375 15.03 -23.48 12.50
CA ASP A 375 14.31 -24.76 12.54
C ASP A 375 12.78 -24.64 12.50
N GLY A 376 12.27 -23.79 11.59
CA GLY A 376 10.84 -23.61 11.37
C GLY A 376 10.11 -22.83 12.46
N ALA A 377 10.83 -22.19 13.40
CA ALA A 377 10.27 -21.34 14.44
C ALA A 377 10.87 -19.93 14.38
N MET A 378 10.10 -18.97 14.89
CA MET A 378 10.55 -17.60 15.18
C MET A 378 10.89 -17.51 16.66
N TYR A 379 12.07 -16.99 16.98
CA TYR A 379 12.50 -16.71 18.34
C TYR A 379 12.52 -15.18 18.52
N VAL A 380 11.96 -14.71 19.62
CA VAL A 380 11.77 -13.28 19.91
C VAL A 380 12.44 -12.94 21.22
N VAL A 381 13.43 -12.05 21.20
CA VAL A 381 14.09 -11.55 22.40
C VAL A 381 13.26 -10.40 22.97
N VAL A 382 12.97 -10.47 24.27
CA VAL A 382 12.14 -9.48 24.98
C VAL A 382 12.89 -8.94 26.18
N ILE A 383 13.17 -7.63 26.16
CA ILE A 383 14.04 -7.00 27.15
C ILE A 383 13.34 -6.79 28.50
N GLY A 384 12.06 -6.42 28.49
CA GLY A 384 11.33 -6.01 29.69
C GLY A 384 11.08 -7.13 30.69
N ASP A 385 10.94 -8.38 30.22
CA ASP A 385 10.75 -9.55 31.08
C ASP A 385 11.92 -10.56 31.04
N GLY A 386 13.01 -10.21 30.36
CA GLY A 386 14.25 -11.00 30.34
C GLY A 386 14.05 -12.41 29.77
N SER A 387 13.26 -12.54 28.71
CA SER A 387 12.87 -13.82 28.12
C SER A 387 13.17 -13.89 26.63
N ILE A 388 13.33 -15.12 26.14
CA ILE A 388 13.22 -15.46 24.72
C ILE A 388 11.91 -16.22 24.55
N TYR A 389 11.04 -15.75 23.67
CA TYR A 389 9.82 -16.44 23.28
C TYR A 389 10.07 -17.24 22.01
N LYS A 390 9.45 -18.42 21.92
CA LYS A 390 9.41 -19.23 20.71
C LYS A 390 8.00 -19.20 20.14
N ILE A 391 7.87 -18.71 18.92
CA ILE A 391 6.66 -18.76 18.13
C ILE A 391 6.85 -19.87 17.10
N SER A 392 5.99 -20.88 17.19
CA SER A 392 6.06 -22.06 16.31
C SER A 392 4.65 -22.43 15.85
N PRO A 393 4.51 -23.13 14.72
CA PRO A 393 3.21 -23.63 14.30
C PRO A 393 2.57 -24.44 15.44
N LYS A 394 1.26 -24.24 15.70
CA LYS A 394 0.45 -25.03 16.66
C LYS A 394 0.52 -26.55 16.40
N ASN A 395 1.05 -26.93 15.23
CA ASN A 395 1.24 -28.30 14.78
C ASN A 395 2.72 -28.64 14.54
N ILE A 396 3.56 -28.65 15.57
CA ILE A 396 4.62 -29.66 15.63
C ILE A 396 3.99 -30.89 16.29
N LEU A 397 3.61 -31.90 15.50
CA LEU A 397 3.15 -33.19 16.05
C LEU A 397 4.01 -34.34 15.54
N PRO A 398 4.48 -35.23 16.45
CA PRO A 398 4.95 -36.57 16.08
C PRO A 398 3.78 -37.39 15.48
N PRO A 399 4.05 -38.57 14.89
CA PRO A 399 3.07 -39.31 14.10
C PRO A 399 1.72 -39.55 14.80
N LEU A 400 0.68 -39.03 14.14
CA LEU A 400 -0.78 -39.07 14.31
C LEU A 400 -1.41 -40.23 15.11
N LYS A 401 -2.35 -39.86 16.01
CA LYS A 401 -3.55 -40.65 16.37
C LYS A 401 -4.78 -39.74 16.36
N GLN A 402 -5.81 -40.11 15.60
CA GLN A 402 -7.12 -39.43 15.59
C GLN A 402 -8.30 -40.40 15.74
N TYR A 403 -9.31 -39.88 16.45
CA TYR A 403 -10.71 -40.28 16.65
C TYR A 403 -11.09 -41.56 17.43
N GLN A 404 -11.94 -41.37 18.44
CA GLN A 404 -12.85 -42.37 18.98
C GLN A 404 -14.20 -41.65 19.22
N ASN A 405 -15.31 -42.34 18.91
CA ASN A 405 -16.69 -41.83 18.93
C ASN A 405 -17.03 -40.76 20.01
N ASN A 406 -17.76 -39.72 19.57
CA ASN A 406 -18.55 -38.78 20.37
C ASN A 406 -17.83 -37.65 21.14
N VAL A 407 -16.67 -37.17 20.68
CA VAL A 407 -16.15 -35.86 21.12
C VAL A 407 -15.67 -35.08 19.89
N ALA A 408 -16.41 -34.02 19.53
CA ALA A 408 -15.94 -33.05 18.56
C ALA A 408 -14.73 -32.33 19.15
N HIS A 409 -13.58 -32.28 18.47
CA HIS A 409 -12.68 -31.12 18.40
C HIS A 409 -11.46 -31.40 17.48
N LYS A 410 -11.09 -30.37 16.71
CA LYS A 410 -9.99 -30.21 15.74
C LYS A 410 -10.21 -30.81 14.34
N LYS A 411 -10.38 -29.92 13.36
CA LYS A 411 -10.40 -30.17 11.91
C LYS A 411 -9.09 -30.87 11.54
N ILE A 412 -9.19 -32.06 10.97
CA ILE A 412 -8.03 -32.79 10.41
C ILE A 412 -7.56 -31.97 9.21
N VAL A 413 -6.26 -31.72 9.05
CA VAL A 413 -5.70 -31.11 7.84
C VAL A 413 -4.54 -31.99 7.41
N CYS A 414 -4.60 -32.52 6.19
CA CYS A 414 -3.49 -33.29 5.63
C CYS A 414 -2.41 -32.34 5.10
N LYS A 415 -1.15 -32.78 5.14
CA LYS A 415 -0.06 -32.08 4.44
C LYS A 415 -0.39 -31.99 2.94
N THR A 416 0.17 -30.99 2.27
CA THR A 416 -0.09 -30.64 0.87
C THR A 416 0.26 -31.74 -0.15
N GLU A 417 0.98 -32.77 0.25
CA GLU A 417 1.33 -33.94 -0.56
C GLU A 417 0.46 -35.18 -0.24
N LEU A 418 -0.44 -35.07 0.74
CA LEU A 418 -1.27 -36.17 1.25
C LEU A 418 -2.75 -35.88 1.07
N MET A 419 -3.47 -36.88 0.56
CA MET A 419 -4.91 -36.88 0.40
C MET A 419 -5.57 -37.50 1.65
N PRO A 420 -6.56 -36.83 2.27
CA PRO A 420 -7.38 -37.43 3.32
C PRO A 420 -8.23 -38.57 2.75
N ILE A 421 -8.35 -39.66 3.49
CA ILE A 421 -9.23 -40.78 3.18
C ILE A 421 -9.82 -41.39 4.46
N MET A 422 -11.13 -41.58 4.48
CA MET A 422 -11.86 -42.18 5.58
C MET A 422 -12.02 -43.70 5.39
N SER A 423 -11.57 -44.48 6.36
CA SER A 423 -11.83 -45.92 6.38
C SER A 423 -13.28 -46.26 6.70
N LYS A 424 -13.67 -47.51 6.46
CA LYS A 424 -15.01 -48.02 6.84
C LYS A 424 -15.35 -47.89 8.32
N SER A 425 -14.35 -47.78 9.19
CA SER A 425 -14.55 -47.58 10.63
C SER A 425 -14.69 -46.10 11.03
N GLY A 426 -14.71 -45.17 10.06
CA GLY A 426 -14.86 -43.73 10.29
C GLY A 426 -13.55 -42.99 10.61
N TYR A 427 -12.40 -43.66 10.50
CA TYR A 427 -11.11 -43.05 10.76
C TYR A 427 -10.57 -42.37 9.51
N ILE A 428 -10.17 -41.11 9.63
CA ILE A 428 -9.52 -40.37 8.53
C ILE A 428 -8.01 -40.55 8.62
N TYR A 429 -7.40 -40.90 7.49
CA TYR A 429 -5.97 -41.06 7.29
C TYR A 429 -5.49 -40.07 6.23
N CYS A 430 -4.29 -39.52 6.40
CA CYS A 430 -3.61 -38.77 5.33
C CYS A 430 -2.63 -39.71 4.64
N VAL A 431 -2.84 -39.98 3.34
CA VAL A 431 -2.01 -40.88 2.55
C VAL A 431 -1.70 -40.26 1.20
N TYR A 432 -0.63 -40.70 0.52
CA TYR A 432 -0.34 -40.19 -0.84
C TYR A 432 -1.52 -40.44 -1.80
N PRO A 433 -1.77 -39.56 -2.79
CA PRO A 433 -2.92 -39.64 -3.70
C PRO A 433 -3.11 -41.01 -4.34
N LYS A 434 -2.04 -41.60 -4.88
CA LYS A 434 -2.09 -42.96 -5.46
C LYS A 434 -2.60 -44.02 -4.49
N THR A 435 -2.21 -43.92 -3.22
CA THR A 435 -2.67 -44.80 -2.15
C THR A 435 -4.13 -44.54 -1.84
N ALA A 436 -4.55 -43.28 -1.70
CA ALA A 436 -5.95 -42.93 -1.45
C ALA A 436 -6.87 -43.47 -2.55
N ILE A 437 -6.53 -43.25 -3.83
CA ILE A 437 -7.30 -43.76 -4.97
C ILE A 437 -7.37 -45.30 -4.97
N THR A 438 -6.27 -45.98 -4.64
CA THR A 438 -6.26 -47.44 -4.54
C THR A 438 -7.17 -47.93 -3.41
N LEU A 439 -7.10 -47.30 -2.24
CA LEU A 439 -7.91 -47.67 -1.07
C LEU A 439 -9.39 -47.37 -1.28
N ASN A 440 -9.72 -46.26 -1.95
CA ASN A 440 -11.08 -45.91 -2.37
C ASN A 440 -11.67 -47.02 -3.25
N ASN A 441 -10.93 -47.43 -4.28
CA ASN A 441 -11.41 -48.41 -5.26
C ASN A 441 -11.43 -49.86 -4.75
N VAL A 442 -10.42 -50.27 -3.96
CA VAL A 442 -10.26 -51.67 -3.54
C VAL A 442 -10.95 -51.95 -2.21
N LEU A 443 -10.82 -51.03 -1.25
CA LEU A 443 -11.35 -51.23 0.10
C LEU A 443 -12.69 -50.54 0.32
N ASN A 444 -13.20 -49.78 -0.65
CA ASN A 444 -14.41 -48.96 -0.52
C ASN A 444 -14.32 -48.04 0.70
N TRP A 445 -13.14 -47.43 0.87
CA TRP A 445 -12.92 -46.30 1.76
C TRP A 445 -13.44 -45.04 1.05
N SER A 446 -13.73 -43.99 1.79
CA SER A 446 -14.27 -42.76 1.20
C SER A 446 -13.22 -41.66 1.14
N VAL A 447 -13.05 -41.06 -0.02
CA VAL A 447 -12.42 -39.74 -0.18
C VAL A 447 -13.46 -38.60 -0.21
N ASP A 448 -14.74 -38.97 -0.23
CA ASP A 448 -15.90 -38.09 -0.34
C ASP A 448 -16.84 -38.31 0.86
N HIS A 449 -16.62 -37.53 1.92
CA HIS A 449 -17.47 -37.55 3.11
C HIS A 449 -17.53 -36.15 3.72
N PRO A 450 -18.67 -35.68 4.24
CA PRO A 450 -18.78 -34.32 4.81
C PRO A 450 -17.82 -34.01 5.96
N GLU A 451 -17.30 -35.05 6.62
CA GLU A 451 -16.33 -34.94 7.71
C GLU A 451 -14.86 -34.99 7.24
N ILE A 452 -14.62 -35.34 5.98
CA ILE A 452 -13.27 -35.32 5.39
C ILE A 452 -12.86 -33.87 5.14
N PRO A 453 -11.64 -33.47 5.53
CA PRO A 453 -11.16 -32.14 5.23
C PRO A 453 -10.91 -31.94 3.74
N LYS A 454 -10.89 -30.67 3.34
CA LYS A 454 -10.52 -30.24 1.99
C LYS A 454 -9.20 -30.89 1.55
N ILE A 455 -9.17 -31.38 0.32
CA ILE A 455 -7.96 -31.95 -0.27
C ILE A 455 -7.07 -30.78 -0.72
N GLU A 456 -5.84 -30.74 -0.22
CA GLU A 456 -4.83 -29.74 -0.56
C GLU A 456 -3.71 -30.46 -1.29
N LEU A 457 -3.68 -30.41 -2.62
CA LEU A 457 -2.70 -31.11 -3.46
C LEU A 457 -1.98 -30.15 -4.40
N ARG A 458 -1.68 -28.93 -3.95
CA ARG A 458 -0.94 -27.92 -4.73
C ARG A 458 0.45 -28.43 -5.13
N PHE A 459 0.88 -28.09 -6.35
CA PHE A 459 2.19 -28.45 -6.90
C PHE A 459 2.46 -29.97 -7.01
N GLN A 460 1.43 -30.81 -6.91
CA GLN A 460 1.61 -32.25 -6.91
C GLN A 460 1.59 -32.83 -8.32
N ASP A 461 2.36 -33.91 -8.52
CA ASP A 461 2.25 -34.74 -9.70
C ASP A 461 1.11 -35.76 -9.53
N LEU A 462 -0.01 -35.49 -10.20
CA LEU A 462 -1.22 -36.30 -10.19
C LEU A 462 -1.34 -37.15 -11.47
N SER A 463 -0.24 -37.27 -12.22
CA SER A 463 -0.27 -37.93 -13.52
C SER A 463 -0.67 -39.40 -13.44
N GLY A 464 -1.50 -39.81 -14.41
CA GLY A 464 -1.99 -41.18 -14.54
C GLY A 464 -2.94 -41.66 -13.43
N LEU A 465 -3.32 -40.79 -12.48
CA LEU A 465 -4.31 -41.11 -11.46
C LEU A 465 -5.72 -41.13 -12.04
N ASN A 466 -6.58 -41.99 -11.49
CA ASN A 466 -7.98 -42.08 -11.88
C ASN A 466 -8.87 -41.44 -10.80
N PHE A 467 -9.40 -40.26 -11.10
CA PHE A 467 -10.34 -39.53 -10.27
C PHE A 467 -11.80 -39.67 -10.71
N GLU A 468 -12.10 -40.51 -11.71
CA GLU A 468 -13.46 -40.65 -12.24
C GLU A 468 -14.51 -40.84 -11.13
N TYR A 469 -15.59 -40.05 -11.18
CA TYR A 469 -16.70 -40.06 -10.21
C TYR A 469 -16.34 -39.69 -8.76
N ILE A 470 -15.19 -39.05 -8.54
CA ILE A 470 -14.80 -38.57 -7.21
C ILE A 470 -15.31 -37.15 -7.00
N ASN A 471 -15.80 -36.87 -5.78
CA ASN A 471 -16.06 -35.52 -5.33
C ASN A 471 -14.78 -34.87 -4.80
N LEU A 472 -14.30 -33.87 -5.53
CA LEU A 472 -13.15 -33.05 -5.17
C LEU A 472 -13.58 -31.61 -4.90
N SER A 473 -14.85 -31.40 -4.56
CA SER A 473 -15.39 -30.08 -4.28
C SER A 473 -14.61 -29.38 -3.17
N ASN A 474 -14.55 -28.06 -3.27
CA ASN A 474 -13.84 -27.17 -2.38
C ASN A 474 -12.33 -27.41 -2.33
N SER A 475 -11.72 -28.36 -3.06
CA SER A 475 -10.30 -28.75 -2.94
C SER A 475 -9.35 -27.79 -3.66
N ASP A 476 -8.04 -27.86 -3.39
CA ASP A 476 -7.02 -27.01 -4.03
C ASP A 476 -5.97 -27.85 -4.74
N PHE A 477 -5.83 -27.61 -6.04
CA PHE A 477 -4.95 -28.29 -6.98
C PHE A 477 -4.10 -27.30 -7.77
N ARG A 478 -3.93 -26.07 -7.30
CA ARG A 478 -3.11 -25.07 -8.02
C ARG A 478 -1.75 -25.64 -8.40
N TRP A 479 -1.33 -25.38 -9.64
CA TRP A 479 -0.03 -25.83 -10.18
C TRP A 479 0.20 -27.35 -10.21
N SER A 480 -0.85 -28.17 -10.07
CA SER A 480 -0.71 -29.62 -10.10
C SER A 480 -0.63 -30.15 -11.53
N ASN A 481 0.16 -31.20 -11.71
CA ASN A 481 0.28 -31.88 -12.99
C ASN A 481 -0.84 -32.93 -13.14
N PHE A 482 -1.79 -32.67 -14.04
CA PHE A 482 -2.87 -33.62 -14.40
C PHE A 482 -2.56 -34.44 -15.66
N ASP A 483 -1.30 -34.49 -16.12
CA ASP A 483 -0.96 -35.23 -17.33
C ASP A 483 -1.42 -36.69 -17.26
N THR A 484 -2.12 -37.16 -18.29
CA THR A 484 -2.74 -38.50 -18.35
C THR A 484 -3.75 -38.86 -17.24
N ALA A 485 -4.06 -37.97 -16.29
CA ALA A 485 -5.06 -38.21 -15.27
C ALA A 485 -6.47 -38.34 -15.90
N LYS A 486 -7.31 -39.20 -15.30
CA LYS A 486 -8.72 -39.34 -15.69
C LYS A 486 -9.60 -38.53 -14.75
N ILE A 487 -10.34 -37.57 -15.30
CA ILE A 487 -11.13 -36.61 -14.54
C ILE A 487 -12.59 -36.49 -15.03
N SER A 488 -13.06 -37.43 -15.86
CA SER A 488 -14.45 -37.48 -16.29
C SER A 488 -15.38 -37.73 -15.09
N ASN A 489 -16.51 -37.03 -15.04
CA ASN A 489 -17.52 -37.10 -13.97
C ASN A 489 -17.01 -36.69 -12.57
N VAL A 490 -15.94 -35.91 -12.49
CA VAL A 490 -15.45 -35.34 -11.22
C VAL A 490 -16.28 -34.13 -10.81
N ASP A 491 -16.61 -34.04 -9.53
CA ASP A 491 -17.19 -32.83 -8.95
C ASP A 491 -16.07 -31.89 -8.48
N PHE A 492 -15.86 -30.79 -9.20
CA PHE A 492 -14.92 -29.72 -8.88
C PHE A 492 -15.62 -28.47 -8.34
N THR A 493 -16.84 -28.58 -7.82
CA THR A 493 -17.59 -27.44 -7.26
C THR A 493 -16.72 -26.66 -6.28
N ARG A 494 -16.45 -25.37 -6.54
CA ARG A 494 -15.58 -24.51 -5.72
C ARG A 494 -14.14 -25.03 -5.50
N ALA A 495 -13.67 -25.96 -6.33
CA ALA A 495 -12.28 -26.38 -6.32
C ALA A 495 -11.39 -25.33 -7.00
N ASN A 496 -10.14 -25.23 -6.57
CA ASN A 496 -9.14 -24.38 -7.20
C ASN A 496 -8.21 -25.23 -8.08
N LEU A 497 -8.21 -24.97 -9.37
CA LEU A 497 -7.46 -25.63 -10.43
C LEU A 497 -6.56 -24.63 -11.17
N SER A 498 -6.33 -23.43 -10.63
CA SER A 498 -5.58 -22.40 -11.35
C SER A 498 -4.18 -22.88 -11.74
N TYR A 499 -3.71 -22.42 -12.90
CA TYR A 499 -2.40 -22.76 -13.48
C TYR A 499 -2.15 -24.25 -13.73
N THR A 500 -3.22 -25.05 -13.85
CA THR A 500 -3.10 -26.46 -14.25
C THR A 500 -3.16 -26.61 -15.78
N ASP A 501 -2.58 -27.69 -16.30
CA ASP A 501 -2.75 -28.08 -17.70
C ASP A 501 -3.83 -29.17 -17.82
N LEU A 502 -4.99 -28.78 -18.37
CA LEU A 502 -6.10 -29.69 -18.67
C LEU A 502 -6.30 -29.89 -20.17
N SER A 503 -5.28 -29.58 -20.99
CA SER A 503 -5.39 -29.68 -22.44
C SER A 503 -5.73 -31.11 -22.89
N GLY A 504 -6.69 -31.18 -23.83
CA GLY A 504 -7.23 -32.41 -24.40
C GLY A 504 -7.83 -33.40 -23.39
N ARG A 505 -8.08 -33.00 -22.14
CA ARG A 505 -8.67 -33.89 -21.12
C ARG A 505 -10.15 -34.12 -21.42
N ASP A 506 -10.60 -35.36 -21.23
CA ASP A 506 -12.03 -35.68 -21.22
C ASP A 506 -12.66 -35.15 -19.93
N MET A 507 -13.43 -34.08 -20.06
CA MET A 507 -14.19 -33.46 -18.98
C MET A 507 -15.67 -33.79 -19.05
N THR A 508 -16.07 -34.88 -19.72
CA THR A 508 -17.47 -35.31 -19.76
C THR A 508 -18.03 -35.47 -18.35
N GLY A 509 -19.18 -34.85 -18.07
CA GLY A 509 -19.87 -34.95 -16.78
C GLY A 509 -19.21 -34.23 -15.59
N THR A 510 -18.13 -33.47 -15.79
CA THR A 510 -17.51 -32.70 -14.70
C THR A 510 -18.40 -31.54 -14.25
N ILE A 511 -18.42 -31.26 -12.95
CA ILE A 511 -19.11 -30.11 -12.36
C ILE A 511 -18.07 -29.02 -12.03
N LEU A 512 -18.26 -27.80 -12.55
CA LEU A 512 -17.31 -26.69 -12.41
C LEU A 512 -17.92 -25.45 -11.71
N THR A 513 -19.16 -25.54 -11.23
CA THR A 513 -19.86 -24.44 -10.57
C THR A 513 -19.02 -23.84 -9.43
N GLY A 514 -18.74 -22.54 -9.48
CA GLY A 514 -17.94 -21.83 -8.49
C GLY A 514 -16.45 -22.20 -8.46
N ALA A 515 -15.95 -23.07 -9.35
CA ALA A 515 -14.54 -23.45 -9.40
C ALA A 515 -13.65 -22.26 -9.79
N ILE A 516 -12.40 -22.27 -9.34
CA ILE A 516 -11.37 -21.30 -9.73
C ILE A 516 -10.45 -21.99 -10.73
N ILE A 517 -10.55 -21.63 -12.00
CA ILE A 517 -9.79 -22.22 -13.12
C ILE A 517 -8.95 -21.14 -13.84
N SER A 518 -8.57 -20.07 -13.13
CA SER A 518 -7.76 -18.98 -13.69
C SER A 518 -6.44 -19.50 -14.28
N TYR A 519 -6.10 -19.04 -15.47
CA TYR A 519 -4.89 -19.43 -16.21
C TYR A 519 -4.72 -20.94 -16.44
N THR A 520 -5.80 -21.73 -16.34
CA THR A 520 -5.79 -23.16 -16.69
C THR A 520 -5.76 -23.33 -18.21
N ASN A 521 -4.93 -24.25 -18.71
CA ASN A 521 -4.89 -24.57 -20.15
C ASN A 521 -6.06 -25.50 -20.51
N PHE A 522 -7.04 -25.00 -21.27
CA PHE A 522 -8.20 -25.75 -21.77
C PHE A 522 -8.11 -26.09 -23.27
N THR A 523 -6.91 -26.01 -23.88
CA THR A 523 -6.76 -26.27 -25.32
C THR A 523 -7.34 -27.64 -25.69
N GLY A 524 -8.32 -27.66 -26.60
CA GLY A 524 -8.97 -28.88 -27.08
C GLY A 524 -9.96 -29.54 -26.10
N VAL A 525 -10.35 -28.86 -25.02
CA VAL A 525 -11.40 -29.32 -24.09
C VAL A 525 -12.78 -28.88 -24.58
N ASP A 526 -13.75 -29.78 -24.51
CA ASP A 526 -15.16 -29.48 -24.78
C ASP A 526 -15.84 -28.93 -23.52
N LEU A 527 -16.24 -27.65 -23.58
CA LEU A 527 -17.00 -26.99 -22.52
C LEU A 527 -18.50 -26.91 -22.81
N SER A 528 -18.99 -27.43 -23.94
CA SER A 528 -20.41 -27.34 -24.33
C SER A 528 -21.34 -27.93 -23.26
N GLY A 529 -22.47 -27.25 -23.05
CA GLY A 529 -23.50 -27.64 -22.08
C GLY A 529 -23.11 -27.56 -20.60
N LYS A 530 -21.90 -27.07 -20.27
CA LYS A 530 -21.45 -26.99 -18.86
C LYS A 530 -22.07 -25.81 -18.12
N ASP A 531 -22.39 -26.06 -16.85
CA ASP A 531 -22.72 -25.01 -15.89
C ASP A 531 -21.43 -24.41 -15.31
N LEU A 532 -21.16 -23.17 -15.68
CA LEU A 532 -20.02 -22.37 -15.22
C LEU A 532 -20.47 -21.22 -14.30
N THR A 533 -21.64 -21.36 -13.67
CA THR A 533 -22.17 -20.35 -12.75
C THR A 533 -21.17 -20.08 -11.63
N GLY A 534 -20.78 -18.80 -11.48
CA GLY A 534 -19.81 -18.36 -10.46
C GLY A 534 -18.38 -18.87 -10.64
N THR A 535 -18.07 -19.56 -11.74
CA THR A 535 -16.73 -20.05 -12.04
C THR A 535 -15.79 -18.88 -12.34
N ILE A 536 -14.55 -18.93 -11.85
CA ILE A 536 -13.52 -17.91 -12.10
C ILE A 536 -12.56 -18.43 -13.17
N LEU A 537 -12.65 -17.85 -14.36
CA LEU A 537 -11.89 -18.20 -15.58
C LEU A 537 -10.84 -17.15 -15.94
N THR A 538 -10.46 -16.26 -15.02
CA THR A 538 -9.55 -15.14 -15.30
C THR A 538 -8.31 -15.57 -16.09
N GLY A 539 -8.04 -14.89 -17.22
CA GLY A 539 -6.85 -15.13 -18.04
C GLY A 539 -6.80 -16.46 -18.80
N VAL A 540 -7.89 -17.22 -18.83
CA VAL A 540 -7.98 -18.47 -19.62
C VAL A 540 -8.09 -18.14 -21.12
N ASP A 541 -7.36 -18.90 -21.94
CA ASP A 541 -7.54 -18.88 -23.39
C ASP A 541 -8.73 -19.77 -23.78
N LEU A 542 -9.84 -19.13 -24.16
CA LEU A 542 -11.06 -19.78 -24.64
C LEU A 542 -11.24 -19.60 -26.16
N SER A 543 -10.19 -19.21 -26.88
CA SER A 543 -10.31 -18.92 -28.31
C SER A 543 -10.80 -20.14 -29.09
N ASN A 544 -11.84 -19.93 -29.90
CA ASN A 544 -12.52 -20.96 -30.69
C ASN A 544 -13.10 -22.13 -29.88
N VAL A 545 -13.27 -21.99 -28.56
CA VAL A 545 -13.93 -23.01 -27.73
C VAL A 545 -15.44 -23.00 -27.98
N ASP A 546 -16.02 -24.19 -28.12
CA ASP A 546 -17.48 -24.35 -28.22
C ASP A 546 -18.11 -24.14 -26.83
N LEU A 547 -18.78 -23.00 -26.67
CA LEU A 547 -19.57 -22.68 -25.50
C LEU A 547 -21.07 -22.93 -25.71
N SER A 548 -21.50 -23.66 -26.73
CA SER A 548 -22.93 -23.90 -26.97
C SER A 548 -23.60 -24.54 -25.75
N GLY A 549 -24.74 -23.98 -25.33
CA GLY A 549 -25.48 -24.46 -24.16
C GLY A 549 -24.82 -24.23 -22.79
N THR A 550 -23.69 -23.52 -22.69
CA THR A 550 -23.07 -23.19 -21.38
C THR A 550 -23.87 -22.15 -20.61
N ILE A 551 -23.85 -22.26 -19.27
CA ILE A 551 -24.40 -21.27 -18.35
C ILE A 551 -23.24 -20.44 -17.80
N LEU A 552 -23.25 -19.12 -18.03
CA LEU A 552 -22.17 -18.18 -17.66
C LEU A 552 -22.59 -17.14 -16.61
N THR A 553 -23.81 -17.26 -16.06
CA THR A 553 -24.33 -16.29 -15.09
C THR A 553 -23.41 -16.17 -13.88
N GLY A 554 -22.96 -14.95 -13.56
CA GLY A 554 -22.04 -14.71 -12.45
C GLY A 554 -20.62 -15.25 -12.62
N ALA A 555 -20.26 -15.81 -13.78
CA ALA A 555 -18.88 -16.25 -14.05
C ALA A 555 -17.93 -15.06 -14.18
N ASP A 556 -16.67 -15.25 -13.80
CA ASP A 556 -15.61 -14.26 -14.00
C ASP A 556 -14.75 -14.67 -15.20
N LEU A 557 -14.91 -13.97 -16.31
CA LEU A 557 -14.20 -14.11 -17.58
C LEU A 557 -13.15 -12.99 -17.79
N SER A 558 -12.73 -12.29 -16.72
CA SER A 558 -11.79 -11.17 -16.84
C SER A 558 -10.51 -11.58 -17.56
N HIS A 559 -10.06 -10.76 -18.51
CA HIS A 559 -8.86 -10.99 -19.31
C HIS A 559 -8.81 -12.34 -20.07
N THR A 560 -9.96 -13.00 -20.28
CA THR A 560 -10.02 -14.21 -21.11
C THR A 560 -9.87 -13.88 -22.60
N ASN A 561 -9.26 -14.79 -23.36
CA ASN A 561 -9.27 -14.69 -24.82
C ASN A 561 -10.55 -15.34 -25.37
N LEU A 562 -11.51 -14.54 -25.80
CA LEU A 562 -12.78 -14.99 -26.39
C LEU A 562 -12.78 -14.96 -27.94
N THR A 563 -11.61 -14.85 -28.57
CA THR A 563 -11.53 -14.76 -30.04
C THR A 563 -12.22 -15.95 -30.71
N GLY A 564 -13.21 -15.67 -31.57
CA GLY A 564 -13.95 -16.70 -32.32
C GLY A 564 -15.03 -17.43 -31.53
N VAL A 565 -15.32 -17.04 -30.29
CA VAL A 565 -16.39 -17.60 -29.48
C VAL A 565 -17.73 -16.96 -29.86
N ASP A 566 -18.76 -17.78 -30.04
CA ASP A 566 -20.14 -17.32 -30.24
C ASP A 566 -20.80 -17.02 -28.89
N LEU A 567 -21.04 -15.74 -28.63
CA LEU A 567 -21.76 -15.28 -27.44
C LEU A 567 -23.25 -15.01 -27.72
N SER A 568 -23.74 -15.16 -28.94
CA SER A 568 -25.12 -14.82 -29.30
C SER A 568 -26.15 -15.60 -28.46
N GLY A 569 -27.20 -14.89 -28.03
CA GLY A 569 -28.29 -15.45 -27.22
C GLY A 569 -27.93 -15.86 -25.78
N LYS A 570 -26.69 -15.64 -25.32
CA LYS A 570 -26.26 -16.05 -23.97
C LYS A 570 -26.79 -15.14 -22.87
N ASP A 571 -27.10 -15.76 -21.73
CA ASP A 571 -27.34 -15.04 -20.49
C ASP A 571 -26.01 -14.77 -19.78
N LEU A 572 -25.58 -13.50 -19.78
CA LEU A 572 -24.38 -13.00 -19.12
C LEU A 572 -24.73 -12.15 -17.89
N THR A 573 -25.89 -12.41 -17.28
CA THR A 573 -26.31 -11.70 -16.07
C THR A 573 -25.27 -11.86 -14.96
N GLY A 574 -24.75 -10.73 -14.46
CA GLY A 574 -23.74 -10.69 -13.39
C GLY A 574 -22.36 -11.22 -13.79
N THR A 575 -22.13 -11.56 -15.06
CA THR A 575 -20.82 -12.04 -15.54
C THR A 575 -19.80 -10.90 -15.51
N ILE A 576 -18.58 -11.18 -15.09
CA ILE A 576 -17.46 -10.22 -15.10
C ILE A 576 -16.63 -10.46 -16.37
N LEU A 577 -16.46 -9.44 -17.19
CA LEU A 577 -15.80 -9.46 -18.50
C LEU A 577 -14.68 -8.41 -18.56
N THR A 578 -14.16 -8.00 -17.41
CA THR A 578 -13.21 -6.89 -17.29
C THR A 578 -11.97 -7.11 -18.17
N GLY A 579 -11.65 -6.11 -18.99
CA GLY A 579 -10.47 -6.12 -19.86
C GLY A 579 -10.50 -7.14 -21.00
N VAL A 580 -11.67 -7.69 -21.35
CA VAL A 580 -11.84 -8.62 -22.48
C VAL A 580 -11.95 -7.83 -23.80
N ASP A 581 -11.44 -8.42 -24.89
CA ASP A 581 -11.70 -7.90 -26.23
C ASP A 581 -12.99 -8.53 -26.81
N LEU A 582 -14.05 -7.73 -26.85
CA LEU A 582 -15.34 -8.06 -27.48
C LEU A 582 -15.55 -7.28 -28.78
N SER A 583 -14.51 -6.65 -29.34
CA SER A 583 -14.66 -5.87 -30.56
C SER A 583 -15.15 -6.77 -31.70
N ASN A 584 -16.18 -6.30 -32.41
CA ASN A 584 -16.84 -7.01 -33.50
C ASN A 584 -17.49 -8.37 -33.12
N VAL A 585 -17.67 -8.67 -31.83
CA VAL A 585 -18.39 -9.89 -31.39
C VAL A 585 -19.89 -9.71 -31.60
N ASP A 586 -20.56 -10.77 -32.09
CA ASP A 586 -22.02 -10.81 -32.19
C ASP A 586 -22.63 -11.03 -30.79
N LEU A 587 -23.14 -9.93 -30.21
CA LEU A 587 -23.89 -9.94 -28.97
C LEU A 587 -25.41 -9.98 -29.20
N SER A 588 -25.91 -10.34 -30.38
CA SER A 588 -27.35 -10.41 -30.63
C SER A 588 -28.05 -11.36 -29.65
N GLY A 589 -29.16 -10.92 -29.08
CA GLY A 589 -29.93 -11.71 -28.10
C GLY A 589 -29.27 -11.93 -26.73
N THR A 590 -28.06 -11.41 -26.46
CA THR A 590 -27.43 -11.54 -25.13
C THR A 590 -28.14 -10.70 -24.06
N ILE A 591 -28.16 -11.23 -22.84
CA ILE A 591 -28.61 -10.54 -21.63
C ILE A 591 -27.37 -10.05 -20.87
N LEU A 592 -27.26 -8.74 -20.64
CA LEU A 592 -26.08 -8.09 -20.01
C LEU A 592 -26.41 -7.41 -18.67
N THR A 593 -27.62 -7.63 -18.14
CA THR A 593 -28.07 -7.01 -16.88
C THR A 593 -27.10 -7.33 -15.74
N GLY A 594 -26.59 -6.31 -15.07
CA GLY A 594 -25.65 -6.47 -13.96
C GLY A 594 -24.26 -6.99 -14.34
N ALA A 595 -23.94 -7.17 -15.63
CA ALA A 595 -22.62 -7.59 -16.06
C ALA A 595 -21.56 -6.50 -15.78
N ASP A 596 -20.34 -6.90 -15.47
CA ASP A 596 -19.19 -5.99 -15.36
C ASP A 596 -18.38 -6.05 -16.65
N LEU A 597 -18.44 -4.97 -17.44
CA LEU A 597 -17.75 -4.76 -18.70
C LEU A 597 -16.65 -3.69 -18.55
N SER A 598 -16.14 -3.45 -17.33
CA SER A 598 -15.10 -2.44 -17.10
C SER A 598 -13.86 -2.69 -17.97
N HIS A 599 -13.32 -1.65 -18.59
CA HIS A 599 -12.14 -1.74 -19.48
C HIS A 599 -12.27 -2.73 -20.66
N THR A 600 -13.47 -3.18 -21.00
CA THR A 600 -13.72 -4.09 -22.13
C THR A 600 -13.63 -3.31 -23.44
N ASN A 601 -13.04 -3.91 -24.47
CA ASN A 601 -13.11 -3.37 -25.83
C ASN A 601 -14.42 -3.80 -26.49
N LEU A 602 -15.35 -2.86 -26.65
CA LEU A 602 -16.63 -3.04 -27.32
C LEU A 602 -16.67 -2.32 -28.67
N THR A 603 -15.53 -1.90 -29.22
CA THR A 603 -15.47 -1.08 -30.44
C THR A 603 -16.31 -1.67 -31.56
N GLY A 604 -17.20 -0.85 -32.13
CA GLY A 604 -18.03 -1.20 -33.29
C GLY A 604 -19.16 -2.20 -33.03
N VAL A 605 -19.40 -2.62 -31.78
CA VAL A 605 -20.45 -3.58 -31.43
C VAL A 605 -21.84 -2.95 -31.53
N ASP A 606 -22.83 -3.73 -31.99
CA ASP A 606 -24.24 -3.35 -31.98
C ASP A 606 -24.91 -3.76 -30.65
N LEU A 607 -25.19 -2.76 -29.82
CA LEU A 607 -25.90 -2.92 -28.55
C LEU A 607 -27.32 -2.35 -28.61
N SER A 608 -27.86 -2.05 -29.80
CA SER A 608 -29.14 -1.37 -29.94
C SER A 608 -30.30 -2.10 -29.26
N GLY A 609 -31.12 -1.34 -28.53
CA GLY A 609 -32.29 -1.82 -27.81
C GLY A 609 -32.01 -2.72 -26.60
N LYS A 610 -30.73 -2.91 -26.21
CA LYS A 610 -30.39 -3.77 -25.07
C LYS A 610 -30.74 -3.14 -23.73
N ASP A 611 -31.02 -4.02 -22.78
CA ASP A 611 -31.14 -3.66 -21.37
C ASP A 611 -29.77 -3.79 -20.70
N LEU A 612 -29.14 -2.65 -20.39
CA LEU A 612 -27.88 -2.55 -19.66
C LEU A 612 -28.10 -2.14 -18.20
N THR A 613 -29.29 -2.46 -17.65
CA THR A 613 -29.61 -2.17 -16.26
C THR A 613 -28.55 -2.76 -15.33
N GLN A 614 -28.01 -1.93 -14.44
CA GLN A 614 -26.94 -2.26 -13.48
C GLN A 614 -25.62 -2.75 -14.10
N THR A 615 -25.42 -2.65 -15.41
CA THR A 615 -24.16 -2.99 -16.05
C THR A 615 -23.07 -1.96 -15.68
N ILE A 616 -21.85 -2.43 -15.43
CA ILE A 616 -20.68 -1.58 -15.15
C ILE A 616 -19.85 -1.45 -16.44
N LEU A 617 -19.63 -0.23 -16.93
CA LEU A 617 -18.88 0.08 -18.15
C LEU A 617 -17.71 1.03 -17.86
N THR A 618 -17.21 1.04 -16.62
CA THR A 618 -16.15 1.94 -16.19
C THR A 618 -14.91 1.77 -17.08
N GLY A 619 -14.48 2.85 -17.73
CA GLY A 619 -13.30 2.83 -18.60
C GLY A 619 -13.39 1.90 -19.82
N ALA A 620 -14.58 1.41 -20.21
CA ALA A 620 -14.78 0.57 -21.38
C ALA A 620 -14.59 1.37 -22.68
N ASP A 621 -14.08 0.72 -23.74
CA ASP A 621 -14.01 1.31 -25.07
C ASP A 621 -15.29 0.98 -25.84
N LEU A 622 -16.23 1.92 -25.86
CA LEU A 622 -17.48 1.86 -26.60
C LEU A 622 -17.38 2.61 -27.93
N SER A 623 -16.18 2.97 -28.40
CA SER A 623 -16.04 3.81 -29.58
C SER A 623 -16.72 3.16 -30.81
N HIS A 624 -17.40 3.99 -31.61
CA HIS A 624 -18.16 3.53 -32.78
C HIS A 624 -19.29 2.51 -32.50
N THR A 625 -19.70 2.31 -31.25
CA THR A 625 -20.83 1.40 -30.92
C THR A 625 -22.19 1.99 -31.27
N ASN A 626 -23.15 1.10 -31.57
CA ASN A 626 -24.55 1.47 -31.71
C ASN A 626 -25.30 1.25 -30.39
N LEU A 627 -25.58 2.34 -29.67
CA LEU A 627 -26.33 2.34 -28.41
C LEU A 627 -27.80 2.80 -28.58
N THR A 628 -28.33 2.77 -29.81
CA THR A 628 -29.69 3.26 -30.09
C THR A 628 -30.73 2.59 -29.20
N GLY A 629 -31.49 3.38 -28.43
CA GLY A 629 -32.60 2.90 -27.61
C GLY A 629 -32.21 1.99 -26.44
N VAL A 630 -30.96 2.03 -25.98
CA VAL A 630 -30.49 1.25 -24.83
C VAL A 630 -31.11 1.75 -23.51
N TYR A 631 -31.41 0.82 -22.60
CA TYR A 631 -31.84 1.13 -21.22
C TYR A 631 -30.63 1.19 -20.29
N LEU A 632 -30.38 2.36 -19.69
CA LEU A 632 -29.20 2.63 -18.84
C LEU A 632 -29.53 2.74 -17.33
N SER A 633 -30.56 2.05 -16.84
CA SER A 633 -30.98 2.19 -15.44
C SER A 633 -29.92 1.64 -14.48
N GLY A 634 -29.31 2.49 -13.65
CA GLY A 634 -28.21 2.08 -12.75
C GLY A 634 -26.92 1.65 -13.44
N THR A 635 -26.77 1.91 -14.74
CA THR A 635 -25.51 1.66 -15.48
C THR A 635 -24.43 2.65 -15.04
N ILE A 636 -23.19 2.19 -14.90
CA ILE A 636 -22.02 3.03 -14.55
C ILE A 636 -21.18 3.24 -15.82
N LEU A 637 -20.95 4.49 -16.22
CA LEU A 637 -20.25 4.84 -17.47
C LEU A 637 -18.97 5.67 -17.25
N THR A 638 -18.52 5.84 -16.01
CA THR A 638 -17.40 6.73 -15.69
C THR A 638 -16.12 6.31 -16.41
N GLY A 639 -15.43 7.28 -17.02
CA GLY A 639 -14.20 7.04 -17.78
C GLY A 639 -14.34 6.30 -19.12
N ALA A 640 -15.55 5.89 -19.54
CA ALA A 640 -15.74 5.16 -20.78
C ALA A 640 -15.44 6.01 -22.03
N ASP A 641 -14.94 5.37 -23.09
CA ASP A 641 -14.79 5.99 -24.40
C ASP A 641 -16.07 5.80 -25.23
N LEU A 642 -16.88 6.85 -25.34
CA LEU A 642 -18.11 6.91 -26.12
C LEU A 642 -17.90 7.62 -27.46
N SER A 643 -16.66 7.83 -27.90
CA SER A 643 -16.38 8.60 -29.12
C SER A 643 -17.07 7.99 -30.34
N HIS A 644 -17.73 8.83 -31.14
CA HIS A 644 -18.49 8.42 -32.33
C HIS A 644 -19.60 7.37 -32.09
N THR A 645 -20.12 7.25 -30.86
CA THR A 645 -21.25 6.37 -30.56
C THR A 645 -22.58 6.94 -31.04
N ASN A 646 -23.50 6.05 -31.43
CA ASN A 646 -24.88 6.44 -31.72
C ASN A 646 -25.74 6.32 -30.46
N LEU A 647 -26.04 7.45 -29.83
CA LEU A 647 -26.88 7.55 -28.63
C LEU A 647 -28.35 7.87 -28.93
N THR A 648 -28.85 7.64 -30.15
CA THR A 648 -30.23 7.98 -30.52
C THR A 648 -31.25 7.30 -29.59
N GLY A 649 -32.16 8.08 -28.99
CA GLY A 649 -33.18 7.56 -28.07
C GLY A 649 -32.69 7.12 -26.69
N VAL A 650 -31.42 7.38 -26.35
CA VAL A 650 -30.85 7.13 -25.02
C VAL A 650 -31.13 8.31 -24.09
N ASP A 651 -31.62 8.01 -22.88
CA ASP A 651 -31.80 8.96 -21.79
C ASP A 651 -30.50 9.11 -20.98
N LEU A 652 -29.93 10.31 -21.02
CA LEU A 652 -28.71 10.67 -20.31
C LEU A 652 -28.98 11.54 -19.07
N SER A 653 -30.24 11.88 -18.79
CA SER A 653 -30.59 12.74 -17.66
C SER A 653 -30.18 12.10 -16.32
N GLY A 654 -29.56 12.91 -15.45
CA GLY A 654 -29.07 12.48 -14.15
C GLY A 654 -27.94 11.43 -14.16
N LYS A 655 -27.32 11.16 -15.32
CA LYS A 655 -26.24 10.16 -15.43
C LYS A 655 -24.89 10.73 -15.00
N ASP A 656 -24.06 9.85 -14.44
CA ASP A 656 -22.66 10.13 -14.20
C ASP A 656 -21.81 9.69 -15.40
N LEU A 657 -21.30 10.68 -16.12
CA LEU A 657 -20.42 10.58 -17.27
C LEU A 657 -19.03 11.17 -16.96
N THR A 658 -18.64 11.21 -15.68
CA THR A 658 -17.34 11.73 -15.23
C THR A 658 -16.20 11.06 -16.00
N GLY A 659 -15.31 11.87 -16.58
CA GLY A 659 -14.13 11.41 -17.31
C GLY A 659 -14.39 10.69 -18.63
N THR A 660 -15.63 10.66 -19.13
CA THR A 660 -15.95 10.00 -20.42
C THR A 660 -15.34 10.74 -21.61
N ARG A 661 -15.02 10.01 -22.68
CA ARG A 661 -14.65 10.61 -23.98
C ARG A 661 -15.88 10.63 -24.88
N LEU A 662 -16.33 11.82 -25.29
CA LEU A 662 -17.55 11.99 -26.08
C LEU A 662 -17.24 12.55 -27.48
N ALA A 663 -15.98 12.59 -27.90
CA ALA A 663 -15.58 13.24 -29.14
C ALA A 663 -16.39 12.75 -30.36
N GLY A 664 -16.98 13.70 -31.09
CA GLY A 664 -17.78 13.43 -32.28
C GLY A 664 -19.13 12.72 -32.04
N VAL A 665 -19.61 12.67 -30.80
CA VAL A 665 -20.98 12.25 -30.47
C VAL A 665 -21.96 13.37 -30.81
N ASP A 666 -23.11 13.01 -31.38
CA ASP A 666 -24.24 13.92 -31.56
C ASP A 666 -25.09 13.94 -30.28
N LEU A 667 -24.98 15.04 -29.53
CA LEU A 667 -25.83 15.30 -28.38
C LEU A 667 -26.94 16.30 -28.69
N SER A 668 -27.13 16.70 -29.95
CA SER A 668 -28.07 17.76 -30.32
C SER A 668 -29.50 17.46 -29.84
N GLY A 669 -30.13 18.47 -29.22
CA GLY A 669 -31.49 18.37 -28.68
C GLY A 669 -31.67 17.41 -27.49
N LYS A 670 -30.61 16.83 -26.92
CA LYS A 670 -30.73 15.91 -25.78
C LYS A 670 -30.98 16.62 -24.46
N ASP A 671 -31.69 15.94 -23.57
CA ASP A 671 -31.81 16.33 -22.18
C ASP A 671 -30.62 15.79 -21.38
N LEU A 672 -29.79 16.71 -20.90
CA LEU A 672 -28.65 16.45 -20.02
C LEU A 672 -28.88 17.04 -18.62
N THR A 673 -30.14 17.29 -18.24
CA THR A 673 -30.50 17.79 -16.91
C THR A 673 -29.88 16.93 -15.81
N GLU A 674 -29.22 17.57 -14.84
CA GLU A 674 -28.54 16.92 -13.69
C GLU A 674 -27.43 15.91 -14.07
N THR A 675 -26.95 15.90 -15.32
CA THR A 675 -25.86 15.02 -15.74
C THR A 675 -24.52 15.49 -15.18
N ILE A 676 -23.69 14.57 -14.70
CA ILE A 676 -22.32 14.85 -14.24
C ILE A 676 -21.35 14.54 -15.38
N LEU A 677 -20.73 15.57 -15.94
CA LEU A 677 -19.77 15.52 -17.05
C LEU A 677 -18.37 15.93 -16.60
N THR A 678 -18.08 15.88 -15.30
CA THR A 678 -16.82 16.37 -14.74
C THR A 678 -15.61 15.71 -15.43
N GLY A 679 -14.73 16.52 -16.01
CA GLY A 679 -13.53 16.05 -16.72
C GLY A 679 -13.80 15.30 -18.03
N ALA A 680 -15.03 15.30 -18.55
CA ALA A 680 -15.35 14.68 -19.85
C ALA A 680 -14.69 15.44 -21.02
N ASP A 681 -14.28 14.70 -22.05
CA ASP A 681 -13.76 15.24 -23.31
C ASP A 681 -14.90 15.50 -24.30
N LEU A 682 -15.28 16.78 -24.44
CA LEU A 682 -16.39 17.25 -25.28
C LEU A 682 -15.91 17.89 -26.59
N LEU A 683 -14.68 17.63 -27.01
CA LEU A 683 -14.13 18.21 -28.24
C LEU A 683 -14.93 17.78 -29.47
N ASN A 684 -15.39 18.76 -30.26
CA ASN A 684 -16.22 18.55 -31.47
C ASN A 684 -17.56 17.84 -31.22
N VAL A 685 -18.09 17.91 -29.99
CA VAL A 685 -19.45 17.44 -29.69
C VAL A 685 -20.47 18.47 -30.15
N ASP A 686 -21.54 18.01 -30.81
CA ASP A 686 -22.67 18.88 -31.13
C ASP A 686 -23.60 18.99 -29.92
N LEU A 687 -23.55 20.13 -29.23
CA LEU A 687 -24.41 20.47 -28.10
C LEU A 687 -25.63 21.33 -28.49
N THR A 688 -25.88 21.54 -29.79
CA THR A 688 -26.93 22.45 -30.27
C THR A 688 -28.30 22.05 -29.71
N GLY A 689 -28.94 22.98 -28.99
CA GLY A 689 -30.28 22.76 -28.42
C GLY A 689 -30.35 21.74 -27.28
N THR A 690 -29.22 21.32 -26.70
CA THR A 690 -29.20 20.53 -25.46
C THR A 690 -29.77 21.31 -24.27
N ILE A 691 -30.39 20.58 -23.35
CA ILE A 691 -30.83 21.08 -22.04
C ILE A 691 -29.75 20.70 -21.02
N LEU A 692 -29.02 21.69 -20.48
CA LEU A 692 -27.91 21.48 -19.55
C LEU A 692 -28.27 21.92 -18.12
N THR A 693 -29.56 22.06 -17.82
CA THR A 693 -30.05 22.56 -16.52
C THR A 693 -29.47 21.73 -15.36
N ARG A 694 -28.72 22.37 -14.46
CA ARG A 694 -28.04 21.74 -13.32
C ARG A 694 -27.01 20.65 -13.68
N ALA A 695 -26.53 20.61 -14.92
CA ALA A 695 -25.42 19.73 -15.29
C ALA A 695 -24.10 20.22 -14.67
N ASP A 696 -23.19 19.29 -14.38
CA ASP A 696 -21.84 19.61 -13.92
C ASP A 696 -20.83 19.36 -15.03
N LEU A 697 -20.34 20.43 -15.66
CA LEU A 697 -19.32 20.41 -16.70
C LEU A 697 -17.97 20.88 -16.16
N SER A 698 -17.72 20.74 -14.85
CA SER A 698 -16.44 21.13 -14.26
C SER A 698 -15.27 20.40 -14.91
N HIS A 699 -14.14 21.09 -15.08
CA HIS A 699 -12.92 20.52 -15.66
C HIS A 699 -13.03 19.98 -17.11
N THR A 700 -14.12 20.27 -17.83
CA THR A 700 -14.29 19.83 -19.23
C THR A 700 -13.50 20.71 -20.22
N ASN A 701 -13.18 20.13 -21.38
CA ASN A 701 -12.69 20.90 -22.53
C ASN A 701 -13.84 21.22 -23.48
N LEU A 702 -14.22 22.50 -23.53
CA LEU A 702 -15.30 23.07 -24.35
C LEU A 702 -14.75 24.08 -25.38
N THR A 703 -13.45 24.02 -25.69
CA THR A 703 -12.79 24.96 -26.59
C THR A 703 -13.47 24.97 -27.97
N GLY A 704 -13.93 26.15 -28.40
CA GLY A 704 -14.58 26.34 -29.70
C GLY A 704 -15.95 25.68 -29.86
N VAL A 705 -16.51 25.09 -28.81
CA VAL A 705 -17.85 24.49 -28.84
C VAL A 705 -18.92 25.57 -29.04
N ASP A 706 -19.97 25.24 -29.78
CA ASP A 706 -21.14 26.11 -29.94
C ASP A 706 -22.15 25.82 -28.82
N LEU A 707 -22.25 26.74 -27.85
CA LEU A 707 -23.26 26.69 -26.80
C LEU A 707 -24.45 27.60 -27.10
N SER A 708 -24.59 28.10 -28.33
CA SER A 708 -25.61 29.09 -28.63
C SER A 708 -27.02 28.57 -28.37
N ASP A 709 -27.83 29.44 -27.76
CA ASP A 709 -29.22 29.18 -27.38
C ASP A 709 -29.43 28.00 -26.40
N ASN A 710 -28.36 27.45 -25.79
CA ASN A 710 -28.49 26.42 -24.75
C ASN A 710 -29.05 27.01 -23.43
N ASP A 711 -29.86 26.21 -22.73
CA ASP A 711 -30.28 26.50 -21.36
C ASP A 711 -29.20 26.04 -20.37
N LEU A 712 -28.41 26.99 -19.87
CA LEU A 712 -27.36 26.77 -18.87
C LEU A 712 -27.83 27.06 -17.43
N THR A 713 -29.14 27.12 -17.16
CA THR A 713 -29.67 27.44 -15.83
C THR A 713 -29.06 26.54 -14.75
N GLN A 714 -28.38 27.14 -13.77
CA GLN A 714 -27.69 26.45 -12.66
C GLN A 714 -26.61 25.44 -13.08
N THR A 715 -26.04 25.57 -14.28
CA THR A 715 -24.93 24.74 -14.74
C THR A 715 -23.64 25.09 -14.00
N ILE A 716 -22.83 24.10 -13.67
CA ILE A 716 -21.51 24.27 -13.05
C ILE A 716 -20.44 24.13 -14.13
N LEU A 717 -19.61 25.16 -14.30
CA LEU A 717 -18.55 25.23 -15.33
C LEU A 717 -17.19 25.53 -14.68
N ARG A 718 -16.98 25.07 -13.44
CA ARG A 718 -15.77 25.36 -12.67
C ARG A 718 -14.56 24.76 -13.35
N ARG A 719 -13.52 25.57 -13.56
CA ARG A 719 -12.26 25.14 -14.20
C ARG A 719 -12.44 24.50 -15.59
N ALA A 720 -13.59 24.72 -16.24
CA ALA A 720 -13.81 24.31 -17.61
C ALA A 720 -13.00 25.21 -18.56
N ASP A 721 -12.59 24.65 -19.69
CA ASP A 721 -11.94 25.40 -20.76
C ASP A 721 -12.95 25.81 -21.83
N LEU A 722 -13.34 27.07 -21.78
CA LEU A 722 -14.36 27.73 -22.60
C LEU A 722 -13.73 28.71 -23.61
N SER A 723 -12.46 28.48 -23.95
CA SER A 723 -11.73 29.34 -24.87
C SER A 723 -12.42 29.33 -26.24
N HIS A 724 -12.73 30.51 -26.78
CA HIS A 724 -13.40 30.68 -28.08
C HIS A 724 -14.80 30.01 -28.21
N THR A 725 -15.45 29.61 -27.11
CA THR A 725 -16.81 29.06 -27.11
C THR A 725 -17.84 30.11 -27.56
N ASN A 726 -18.84 29.71 -28.35
CA ASN A 726 -19.92 30.60 -28.76
C ASN A 726 -21.04 30.62 -27.71
N PHE A 727 -21.25 31.78 -27.08
CA PHE A 727 -22.31 32.00 -26.09
C PHE A 727 -23.52 32.78 -26.64
N ALA A 728 -23.71 32.90 -27.96
CA ALA A 728 -24.84 33.66 -28.52
C ALA A 728 -26.19 33.17 -27.96
N GLY A 729 -27.09 34.10 -27.59
CA GLY A 729 -28.41 33.74 -27.01
C GLY A 729 -28.42 33.17 -25.57
N VAL A 730 -27.28 32.68 -25.06
CA VAL A 730 -27.17 32.10 -23.70
C VAL A 730 -27.35 33.14 -22.59
N ASP A 731 -28.10 32.76 -21.54
CA ASP A 731 -28.19 33.45 -20.25
C ASP A 731 -27.10 32.93 -19.29
N LEU A 732 -26.25 33.84 -18.80
CA LEU A 732 -25.13 33.53 -17.91
C LEU A 732 -25.36 34.03 -16.47
N ILE A 733 -26.58 34.50 -16.15
CA ILE A 733 -26.94 35.01 -14.83
C ILE A 733 -26.74 33.90 -13.78
N GLY A 734 -25.90 34.17 -12.77
CA GLY A 734 -25.67 33.27 -11.65
C GLY A 734 -24.88 31.99 -11.97
N VAL A 735 -24.35 31.81 -13.18
CA VAL A 735 -23.54 30.64 -13.55
C VAL A 735 -22.21 30.64 -12.78
N ASP A 736 -21.75 29.46 -12.37
CA ASP A 736 -20.47 29.29 -11.68
C ASP A 736 -19.34 28.93 -12.65
N LEU A 737 -18.50 29.92 -12.93
CA LEU A 737 -17.32 29.87 -13.80
C LEU A 737 -16.02 29.99 -12.97
N THR A 738 -16.03 29.57 -11.70
CA THR A 738 -14.85 29.64 -10.83
C THR A 738 -13.65 28.90 -11.46
N GLY A 739 -12.55 29.62 -11.69
CA GLY A 739 -11.33 29.09 -12.29
C GLY A 739 -11.44 28.73 -13.78
N ALA A 740 -12.55 29.06 -14.46
CA ALA A 740 -12.74 28.72 -15.87
C ALA A 740 -11.77 29.50 -16.78
N ARG A 741 -11.40 28.89 -17.91
CA ARG A 741 -10.59 29.52 -18.96
C ARG A 741 -11.49 30.06 -20.07
N LEU A 742 -11.58 31.38 -20.19
CA LEU A 742 -12.45 32.13 -21.08
C LEU A 742 -11.61 33.00 -22.05
N VAL A 743 -10.44 32.52 -22.45
CA VAL A 743 -9.48 33.30 -23.24
C VAL A 743 -10.09 33.65 -24.60
N GLY A 744 -10.07 34.93 -24.96
CA GLY A 744 -10.54 35.42 -26.26
C GLY A 744 -12.03 35.20 -26.55
N VAL A 745 -12.85 34.94 -25.53
CA VAL A 745 -14.30 34.72 -25.70
C VAL A 745 -15.03 36.05 -25.99
N ASP A 746 -16.12 36.00 -26.75
CA ASP A 746 -17.01 37.16 -26.97
C ASP A 746 -18.24 37.09 -26.03
N LEU A 747 -18.24 37.96 -25.03
CA LEU A 747 -19.32 38.20 -24.06
C LEU A 747 -19.97 39.56 -24.28
N SER A 748 -19.85 40.14 -25.48
CA SER A 748 -20.39 41.47 -25.79
C SER A 748 -21.89 41.56 -25.54
N GLY A 749 -22.30 42.55 -24.74
CA GLY A 749 -23.71 42.82 -24.43
C GLY A 749 -24.39 41.79 -23.52
N LYS A 750 -23.65 40.82 -22.98
CA LYS A 750 -24.21 39.75 -22.15
C LYS A 750 -24.59 40.21 -20.74
N ASP A 751 -25.59 39.54 -20.18
CA ASP A 751 -25.96 39.68 -18.78
C ASP A 751 -25.23 38.59 -17.96
N LEU A 752 -24.25 39.03 -17.18
CA LEU A 752 -23.42 38.27 -16.26
C LEU A 752 -23.76 38.67 -14.81
N THR A 753 -24.99 39.10 -14.57
CA THR A 753 -25.44 39.46 -13.22
C THR A 753 -25.29 38.26 -12.29
N GLN A 754 -24.68 38.47 -11.11
CA GLN A 754 -24.44 37.43 -10.09
C GLN A 754 -23.57 36.24 -10.54
N THR A 755 -22.94 36.28 -11.72
CA THR A 755 -22.02 35.23 -12.17
C THR A 755 -20.78 35.14 -11.25
N ILE A 756 -20.32 33.92 -10.99
CA ILE A 756 -19.13 33.65 -10.16
C ILE A 756 -17.95 33.37 -11.10
N LEU A 757 -16.93 34.22 -11.09
CA LEU A 757 -15.76 34.22 -11.96
C LEU A 757 -14.46 34.27 -11.14
N ILE A 758 -14.50 33.77 -9.90
CA ILE A 758 -13.35 33.80 -8.99
C ILE A 758 -12.19 33.00 -9.63
N ASN A 759 -10.98 33.57 -9.69
CA ASN A 759 -9.81 32.98 -10.35
C ASN A 759 -9.99 32.64 -11.85
N ALA A 760 -11.03 33.14 -12.52
CA ALA A 760 -11.24 32.86 -13.94
C ALA A 760 -10.22 33.58 -14.82
N ASN A 761 -9.85 32.99 -15.95
CA ASN A 761 -8.96 33.59 -16.94
C ASN A 761 -9.75 34.13 -18.14
N LEU A 762 -9.93 35.45 -18.19
CA LEU A 762 -10.58 36.21 -19.26
C LEU A 762 -9.58 37.01 -20.11
N GLU A 763 -8.33 36.54 -20.23
CA GLU A 763 -7.33 37.21 -21.06
C GLU A 763 -7.83 37.41 -22.50
N ASN A 764 -7.67 38.63 -23.02
CA ASN A 764 -8.13 39.04 -24.36
C ASN A 764 -9.64 38.84 -24.62
N ALA A 765 -10.47 38.60 -23.60
CA ALA A 765 -11.91 38.45 -23.76
C ALA A 765 -12.58 39.78 -24.14
N THR A 766 -13.67 39.72 -24.90
CA THR A 766 -14.48 40.90 -25.26
C THR A 766 -15.73 40.94 -24.38
N LEU A 767 -15.79 41.88 -23.45
CA LEU A 767 -16.93 42.13 -22.56
C LEU A 767 -17.67 43.43 -22.89
N LYS A 768 -17.48 43.99 -24.09
CA LYS A 768 -18.04 45.30 -24.47
C LYS A 768 -19.56 45.36 -24.27
N ASN A 769 -20.05 46.38 -23.58
CA ASN A 769 -21.47 46.56 -23.21
C ASN A 769 -22.06 45.47 -22.29
N ALA A 770 -21.24 44.58 -21.70
CA ALA A 770 -21.74 43.54 -20.79
C ALA A 770 -22.20 44.12 -19.44
N LYS A 771 -23.10 43.40 -18.79
CA LYS A 771 -23.62 43.73 -17.44
C LYS A 771 -23.08 42.72 -16.43
N LEU A 772 -22.34 43.18 -15.44
CA LEU A 772 -21.72 42.34 -14.41
C LEU A 772 -22.23 42.71 -13.01
N LEU A 773 -23.52 43.05 -12.88
CA LEU A 773 -24.06 43.54 -11.61
C LEU A 773 -23.93 42.46 -10.53
N ASN A 774 -23.32 42.80 -9.40
CA ASN A 774 -23.06 41.85 -8.30
C ASN A 774 -22.28 40.58 -8.71
N ALA A 775 -21.55 40.61 -9.82
CA ALA A 775 -20.69 39.49 -10.21
C ALA A 775 -19.45 39.43 -9.30
N ASN A 776 -18.85 38.23 -9.17
CA ASN A 776 -17.65 38.03 -8.37
C ASN A 776 -16.46 37.62 -9.24
N LEU A 777 -15.55 38.56 -9.51
CA LEU A 777 -14.32 38.41 -10.28
C LEU A 777 -13.06 38.48 -9.37
N ASP A 778 -13.18 38.08 -8.09
CA ASP A 778 -12.02 38.05 -7.19
C ASP A 778 -10.88 37.20 -7.80
N SER A 779 -9.69 37.78 -7.86
CA SER A 779 -8.48 37.17 -8.41
C SER A 779 -8.59 36.74 -9.89
N ALA A 780 -9.56 37.26 -10.65
CA ALA A 780 -9.70 36.95 -12.07
C ALA A 780 -8.61 37.65 -12.93
N ASN A 781 -8.17 36.99 -13.99
CA ASN A 781 -7.26 37.57 -14.98
C ASN A 781 -8.06 38.19 -16.14
N LEU A 782 -8.01 39.51 -16.28
CA LEU A 782 -8.65 40.33 -17.32
C LEU A 782 -7.61 41.04 -18.20
N THR A 783 -6.40 40.52 -18.27
CA THR A 783 -5.31 41.12 -19.05
C THR A 783 -5.73 41.34 -20.50
N ASN A 784 -5.57 42.56 -21.00
CA ASN A 784 -5.96 43.01 -22.35
C ASN A 784 -7.45 42.82 -22.70
N ALA A 785 -8.34 42.60 -21.73
CA ALA A 785 -9.77 42.45 -21.99
C ALA A 785 -10.43 43.77 -22.46
N ASP A 786 -11.41 43.69 -23.37
CA ASP A 786 -12.24 44.83 -23.80
C ASP A 786 -13.47 44.97 -22.90
N LEU A 787 -13.40 45.89 -21.94
CA LEU A 787 -14.45 46.18 -20.96
C LEU A 787 -15.21 47.47 -21.30
N ARG A 788 -15.19 47.95 -22.56
CA ARG A 788 -15.81 49.23 -22.94
C ARG A 788 -17.32 49.24 -22.69
N ASN A 789 -17.81 50.32 -22.10
CA ASN A 789 -19.22 50.51 -21.73
C ASN A 789 -19.81 49.40 -20.83
N THR A 790 -18.98 48.68 -20.07
CA THR A 790 -19.46 47.64 -19.14
C THR A 790 -20.16 48.24 -17.91
N LEU A 791 -21.15 47.53 -17.36
CA LEU A 791 -21.77 47.85 -16.08
C LEU A 791 -21.21 46.94 -14.98
N LEU A 792 -20.25 47.44 -14.21
CA LEU A 792 -19.57 46.76 -13.11
C LEU A 792 -20.12 47.22 -11.75
N VAL A 793 -21.44 47.36 -11.64
CA VAL A 793 -22.08 47.88 -10.43
C VAL A 793 -22.12 46.80 -9.34
N ASP A 794 -21.64 47.11 -8.14
CA ASP A 794 -21.52 46.16 -7.01
C ASP A 794 -20.66 44.91 -7.33
N THR A 795 -19.82 44.97 -8.36
CA THR A 795 -18.94 43.87 -8.78
C THR A 795 -17.74 43.74 -7.84
N ASN A 796 -17.40 42.52 -7.44
CA ASN A 796 -16.14 42.26 -6.72
C ASN A 796 -15.00 42.02 -7.72
N LEU A 797 -14.02 42.90 -7.75
CA LEU A 797 -12.79 42.84 -8.56
C LEU A 797 -11.55 42.79 -7.64
N SER A 798 -11.70 42.34 -6.40
CA SER A 798 -10.56 42.23 -5.48
C SER A 798 -9.47 41.36 -6.10
N ASN A 799 -8.20 41.77 -5.98
CA ASN A 799 -7.04 41.04 -6.52
C ASN A 799 -7.06 40.72 -8.03
N ALA A 800 -8.01 41.26 -8.80
CA ALA A 800 -8.11 40.99 -10.23
C ALA A 800 -6.95 41.65 -11.00
N ILE A 801 -6.50 41.01 -12.08
CA ILE A 801 -5.43 41.51 -12.95
C ILE A 801 -6.08 42.15 -14.18
N LEU A 802 -6.10 43.47 -14.27
CA LEU A 802 -6.69 44.24 -15.37
C LEU A 802 -5.62 44.88 -16.27
N THR A 803 -4.40 44.37 -16.25
CA THR A 803 -3.26 44.93 -17.00
C THR A 803 -3.58 45.09 -18.48
N GLY A 804 -3.42 46.30 -19.02
CA GLY A 804 -3.67 46.60 -20.45
C GLY A 804 -5.14 46.53 -20.90
N SER A 805 -6.10 46.33 -20.00
CA SER A 805 -7.53 46.27 -20.35
C SER A 805 -8.13 47.64 -20.74
N ASP A 806 -9.19 47.64 -21.57
CA ASP A 806 -9.89 48.87 -21.98
C ASP A 806 -11.24 49.04 -21.27
N LEU A 807 -11.28 49.91 -20.26
CA LEU A 807 -12.46 50.25 -19.48
C LEU A 807 -13.12 51.57 -19.95
N THR A 808 -12.93 51.98 -21.22
CA THR A 808 -13.52 53.24 -21.72
C THR A 808 -15.04 53.26 -21.54
N ASN A 809 -15.56 54.30 -20.87
CA ASN A 809 -16.97 54.46 -20.46
C ASN A 809 -17.54 53.36 -19.54
N ALA A 810 -16.70 52.54 -18.89
CA ALA A 810 -17.18 51.55 -17.92
C ALA A 810 -17.77 52.22 -16.65
N VAL A 811 -18.75 51.58 -16.02
CA VAL A 811 -19.43 52.06 -14.81
C VAL A 811 -19.08 51.18 -13.61
N LEU A 812 -18.21 51.64 -12.71
CA LEU A 812 -17.70 50.87 -11.57
C LEU A 812 -18.35 51.29 -10.24
N THR A 813 -19.63 51.66 -10.26
CA THR A 813 -20.32 52.14 -9.05
C THR A 813 -20.39 51.05 -7.97
N ARG A 814 -19.80 51.33 -6.80
CA ARG A 814 -19.65 50.39 -5.66
C ARG A 814 -18.90 49.10 -5.98
N ALA A 815 -18.15 49.06 -7.08
CA ALA A 815 -17.23 47.95 -7.34
C ALA A 815 -16.13 47.90 -6.27
N ILE A 816 -15.69 46.71 -5.88
CA ILE A 816 -14.62 46.48 -4.90
C ILE A 816 -13.33 46.17 -5.67
N LEU A 817 -12.29 47.00 -5.56
CA LEU A 817 -11.01 46.85 -6.29
C LEU A 817 -9.81 46.64 -5.35
N THR A 818 -10.04 46.12 -4.14
CA THR A 818 -8.96 45.89 -3.16
C THR A 818 -7.90 44.97 -3.74
N GLY A 819 -6.67 45.46 -3.91
CA GLY A 819 -5.55 44.68 -4.44
C GLY A 819 -5.58 44.43 -5.96
N ALA A 820 -6.52 45.03 -6.70
CA ALA A 820 -6.57 44.89 -8.15
C ALA A 820 -5.35 45.57 -8.83
N ASP A 821 -4.82 44.93 -9.88
CA ASP A 821 -3.77 45.51 -10.73
C ASP A 821 -4.40 46.15 -11.97
N LEU A 822 -4.12 47.44 -12.19
CA LEU A 822 -4.61 48.19 -13.35
C LEU A 822 -3.46 48.79 -14.18
N GLU A 823 -2.28 48.19 -14.15
CA GLU A 823 -1.14 48.68 -14.92
C GLU A 823 -1.50 48.79 -16.41
N ASN A 824 -1.28 49.97 -17.01
CA ASN A 824 -1.61 50.26 -18.42
C ASN A 824 -3.09 50.11 -18.82
N ALA A 825 -4.03 50.02 -17.87
CA ALA A 825 -5.45 50.00 -18.18
C ALA A 825 -5.96 51.36 -18.73
N ILE A 826 -6.86 51.34 -19.72
CA ILE A 826 -7.45 52.55 -20.33
C ILE A 826 -8.76 52.90 -19.61
N LEU A 827 -8.81 54.06 -18.96
CA LEU A 827 -9.94 54.48 -18.12
C LEU A 827 -10.71 55.70 -18.68
N THR A 828 -10.66 55.92 -19.99
CA THR A 828 -11.24 57.13 -20.61
C THR A 828 -12.75 57.20 -20.34
N ASN A 829 -13.21 58.28 -19.68
CA ASN A 829 -14.62 58.49 -19.29
C ASN A 829 -15.23 57.40 -18.38
N ALA A 830 -14.43 56.58 -17.70
CA ALA A 830 -14.95 55.60 -16.74
C ALA A 830 -15.56 56.29 -15.51
N ILE A 831 -16.66 55.76 -14.98
CA ILE A 831 -17.27 56.22 -13.71
C ILE A 831 -16.64 55.44 -12.57
N LEU A 832 -15.78 56.10 -11.79
CA LEU A 832 -14.92 55.48 -10.77
C LEU A 832 -15.44 55.63 -9.33
N THR A 833 -16.75 55.65 -9.13
CA THR A 833 -17.39 55.67 -7.79
C THR A 833 -17.29 54.29 -7.11
N CYS A 834 -16.07 53.76 -6.98
CA CYS A 834 -15.72 52.42 -6.47
C CYS A 834 -15.10 52.47 -5.07
N VAL A 835 -14.70 51.32 -4.51
CA VAL A 835 -14.03 51.22 -3.20
C VAL A 835 -12.77 50.35 -3.26
N GLY A 836 -11.80 50.62 -2.38
CA GLY A 836 -10.66 49.73 -2.16
C GLY A 836 -9.41 49.97 -3.04
N HIS A 837 -9.41 50.95 -3.95
CA HIS A 837 -8.26 51.25 -4.83
C HIS A 837 -7.98 52.77 -4.96
N PRO A 838 -6.72 53.22 -5.13
CA PRO A 838 -6.37 54.64 -5.24
C PRO A 838 -7.02 55.44 -6.38
N ILE A 839 -7.54 54.77 -7.41
CA ILE A 839 -8.23 55.42 -8.54
C ILE A 839 -9.69 55.79 -8.22
N CYS A 840 -10.24 55.24 -7.14
CA CYS A 840 -11.64 55.43 -6.80
C CYS A 840 -11.90 56.85 -6.31
N ILE A 841 -12.96 57.48 -6.83
CA ILE A 841 -13.40 58.81 -6.46
C ILE A 841 -14.67 58.73 -5.63
N SER A 842 -14.76 59.56 -4.58
CA SER A 842 -15.90 59.64 -3.66
C SER A 842 -17.17 60.15 -4.30
#